data_AF-A0A951GXW0-F1
#
_entry.id   AF-A0A951GXW0-F1
#
_cell.length_a   1.000
_cell.length_b   1.000
_cell.length_c   1.000
_cell.angle_alpha   90.00
_cell.angle_beta   90.00
_cell.angle_gamma   90.00
#
_symmetry.space_group_name_H-M   'P 1'
#
loop_
_entity.id
_entity.type
_entity.pdbx_description
1 polymer ?
#
loop_
_entity_poly.entity_id
_entity_poly.type
_entity_poly.pdbx_seq_one_letter_code
_entity_poly.pdbx_strand_id
1 'polypeptide(L)'
;MSEPPGAPSALGIETVEWFAEGGENLTVRITGRWRRRRPAWSGQPLLVIEAHGRRHRFPAMPEPPSLTGTVPGTWRMSFSIPAWLAPHLGGRTWLQFGAVVVPLPTAVEPVGAGPAGEARAADPEPEPPEPSEPEPAEPTDPQTLAARRQRSSELAAESARRRAAEAEDAAAELAARIEEFERELVHARSETARLGALLASSDRDRRTAEQRMHAEHALRLELEEALTARTREAESAQRVLGELAAAEERVRQLEREIELLRRRADEAEQLAAAARASRERAERREAERALEAERALQAQRGRSAELVRKAGLALAAERGLVALQATRSARMPAEPPCRPAPARSNPPADADPPTNPDPPSVPGEPSDGPGGQSRLDAMARELEARAAAEAHLRAELVTARARLEARLGAESQLSATLEQLRRELDGLRSTAERESAARARAQQRAAELERELRDQRVRSERAYRAIEELRTALAAVRALQASSESARPADVIEPQRLAEALARLREAATPEEQEAAQEPPEEPAPSGVQERSEDPEPPRLVFLEPPDNQQQPEPGGAQRPWLAPVFRALARRDAAGAGRLLLDLLPAQRAAYPRPVAYDLVLGEEFGCVQVTVRTDAPEIVYSDAPRPSAHVDFQAVGDLASLARLLTAGPLRRRLGPGVARVRGDRDLLAALRALIRTPLELSTLYAEGVRIEPSRVLSVVALMIEPSWTAGERFTIAHRETDRVLGALQVRDGAAPRAAGSPPEGPVQTTIVCPKDELLAVLAGERPQRLEVRGEQRPFALLLAWIKRAQSG
;
A
#
# COMPACT_ATOMS: atom_id res chain seq x y z
N MET A 1 45.51 -31.79 5.52
CA MET A 1 44.23 -31.52 6.22
C MET A 1 43.11 -31.67 5.21
N SER A 2 41.94 -32.15 5.62
CA SER A 2 40.78 -32.27 4.72
C SER A 2 40.28 -30.91 4.24
N GLU A 3 39.86 -30.82 2.98
CA GLU A 3 39.14 -29.65 2.48
C GLU A 3 37.77 -29.55 3.19
N PRO A 4 37.33 -28.36 3.62
CA PRO A 4 35.97 -28.17 4.10
C PRO A 4 34.98 -28.33 2.92
N PRO A 5 33.83 -29.01 3.12
CA PRO A 5 32.92 -29.33 2.02
C PRO A 5 32.36 -28.08 1.34
N GLY A 6 32.25 -28.13 0.01
CA GLY A 6 32.10 -26.96 -0.84
C GLY A 6 30.85 -26.12 -0.59
N ALA A 7 31.04 -24.91 -0.07
CA ALA A 7 30.10 -23.80 -0.20
C ALA A 7 30.52 -22.96 -1.41
N PRO A 8 29.97 -23.19 -2.63
CA PRO A 8 30.37 -22.45 -3.82
C PRO A 8 30.08 -20.95 -3.64
N SER A 9 31.15 -20.15 -3.62
CA SER A 9 31.17 -18.83 -3.00
C SER A 9 30.12 -17.86 -3.55
N ALA A 10 29.31 -17.30 -2.65
CA ALA A 10 28.39 -16.18 -2.94
C ALA A 10 29.13 -14.85 -3.29
N LEU A 11 30.45 -14.89 -3.31
CA LEU A 11 31.39 -13.79 -3.45
C LEU A 11 32.47 -14.24 -4.45
N GLY A 12 32.64 -13.49 -5.53
CA GLY A 12 33.81 -13.60 -6.39
C GLY A 12 34.80 -12.52 -6.02
N ILE A 13 36.05 -12.88 -5.78
CA ILE A 13 37.19 -11.94 -5.85
C ILE A 13 37.49 -11.73 -7.34
N GLU A 14 37.77 -10.49 -7.74
CA GLU A 14 38.13 -10.14 -9.12
C GLU A 14 39.60 -9.73 -9.21
N THR A 15 40.10 -8.92 -8.28
CA THR A 15 41.51 -8.55 -8.18
C THR A 15 42.00 -8.53 -6.74
N VAL A 16 43.28 -8.89 -6.58
CA VAL A 16 44.06 -8.72 -5.34
C VAL A 16 45.31 -7.94 -5.74
N GLU A 17 45.36 -6.69 -5.29
CA GLU A 17 46.42 -5.74 -5.56
C GLU A 17 47.14 -5.45 -4.24
N TRP A 18 48.40 -5.02 -4.32
CA TRP A 18 49.14 -4.57 -3.14
C TRP A 18 49.95 -3.33 -3.44
N PHE A 19 50.09 -2.49 -2.42
CA PHE A 19 50.76 -1.20 -2.49
C PHE A 19 51.79 -1.12 -1.37
N ALA A 20 53.06 -0.86 -1.73
CA ALA A 20 54.11 -0.58 -0.76
C ALA A 20 53.89 0.81 -0.16
N GLU A 21 53.42 0.87 1.08
CA GLU A 21 53.08 2.11 1.77
C GLU A 21 54.30 2.66 2.51
N GLY A 22 55.34 3.00 1.72
CA GLY A 22 56.53 3.77 2.11
C GLY A 22 57.13 3.49 3.49
N GLY A 23 57.30 2.23 3.89
CA GLY A 23 57.80 1.87 5.23
C GLY A 23 57.73 0.38 5.52
N GLU A 24 57.61 0.01 6.80
CA GLU A 24 57.54 -1.40 7.23
C GLU A 24 56.21 -2.11 6.88
N ASN A 25 55.24 -1.40 6.29
CA ASN A 25 53.90 -1.90 6.00
C ASN A 25 53.54 -1.85 4.50
N LEU A 26 52.59 -2.70 4.14
CA LEU A 26 52.10 -2.93 2.79
C LEU A 26 50.56 -3.02 2.88
N THR A 27 49.87 -2.24 2.07
CA THR A 27 48.39 -2.23 2.04
C THR A 27 47.90 -3.16 0.92
N VAL A 28 47.28 -4.27 1.32
CA VAL A 28 46.63 -5.23 0.42
C VAL A 28 45.21 -4.76 0.14
N ARG A 29 44.87 -4.61 -1.14
CA ARG A 29 43.57 -4.17 -1.63
C ARG A 29 42.87 -5.32 -2.34
N ILE A 30 41.68 -5.68 -1.86
CA ILE A 30 40.90 -6.80 -2.40
C ILE A 30 39.59 -6.25 -2.96
N THR A 31 39.33 -6.55 -4.22
CA THR A 31 38.14 -6.08 -4.96
C THR A 31 37.41 -7.26 -5.58
N GLY A 32 36.07 -7.22 -5.56
CA GLY A 32 35.25 -8.32 -6.06
C GLY A 32 33.77 -7.98 -6.21
N ARG A 33 32.96 -8.98 -6.53
CA ARG A 33 31.50 -8.85 -6.71
C ARG A 33 30.70 -9.89 -5.94
N TRP A 34 29.51 -9.52 -5.51
CA TRP A 34 28.53 -10.40 -4.91
C TRP A 34 27.84 -11.21 -6.01
N ARG A 35 28.05 -12.54 -6.02
CA ARG A 35 27.44 -13.47 -6.99
C ARG A 35 25.99 -13.85 -6.64
N ARG A 36 25.55 -13.54 -5.42
CA ARG A 36 24.17 -13.67 -4.92
C ARG A 36 23.86 -12.48 -3.99
N ARG A 37 22.62 -12.38 -3.49
CA ARG A 37 22.21 -11.37 -2.49
C ARG A 37 23.21 -11.36 -1.32
N ARG A 38 23.70 -10.17 -0.93
CA ARG A 38 24.69 -9.98 0.16
C ARG A 38 24.30 -10.83 1.37
N PRO A 39 25.15 -11.77 1.85
CA PRO A 39 24.85 -12.56 3.04
C PRO A 39 24.57 -11.67 4.25
N ALA A 40 23.79 -12.16 5.21
CA ALA A 40 23.70 -11.56 6.53
C ALA A 40 24.81 -12.17 7.39
N TRP A 41 25.89 -11.41 7.60
CA TRP A 41 27.11 -11.87 8.27
C TRP A 41 27.49 -10.91 9.39
N SER A 42 27.88 -11.47 10.53
CA SER A 42 28.25 -10.77 11.75
C SER A 42 29.75 -10.90 11.99
N GLY A 43 30.44 -9.77 12.20
CA GLY A 43 31.87 -9.69 12.49
C GLY A 43 32.67 -8.95 11.42
N GLN A 44 33.83 -8.44 11.82
CA GLN A 44 34.75 -7.74 10.92
C GLN A 44 35.46 -8.75 9.97
N PRO A 45 35.62 -8.43 8.67
CA PRO A 45 36.39 -9.24 7.75
C PRO A 45 37.88 -9.29 8.14
N LEU A 46 38.50 -10.46 7.98
CA LEU A 46 39.89 -10.74 8.35
C LEU A 46 40.67 -11.30 7.15
N LEU A 47 41.78 -10.67 6.78
CA LEU A 47 42.78 -11.26 5.90
C LEU A 47 43.65 -12.22 6.72
N VAL A 48 43.77 -13.47 6.27
CA VAL A 48 44.53 -14.54 6.93
C VAL A 48 45.69 -14.95 6.04
N ILE A 49 46.92 -14.87 6.58
CA ILE A 49 48.16 -15.21 5.87
C ILE A 49 48.90 -16.28 6.69
N GLU A 50 49.28 -17.40 6.07
CA GLU A 50 50.08 -18.44 6.73
C GLU A 50 51.55 -18.36 6.28
N ALA A 51 52.41 -17.94 7.20
CA ALA A 51 53.84 -17.73 7.01
C ALA A 51 54.61 -18.45 8.13
N HIS A 52 55.74 -19.09 7.81
CA HIS A 52 56.60 -19.78 8.79
C HIS A 52 55.84 -20.75 9.73
N GLY A 53 54.79 -21.40 9.23
CA GLY A 53 53.92 -22.31 10.01
C GLY A 53 52.95 -21.63 10.99
N ARG A 54 52.87 -20.30 10.99
CA ARG A 54 51.97 -19.49 11.84
C ARG A 54 50.92 -18.79 10.97
N ARG A 55 49.71 -18.61 11.51
CA ARG A 55 48.61 -17.89 10.85
C ARG A 55 48.46 -16.49 11.44
N HIS A 56 48.78 -15.50 10.62
CA HIS A 56 48.60 -14.08 10.92
C HIS A 56 47.20 -13.66 10.47
N ARG A 57 46.55 -12.78 11.23
CA ARG A 57 45.18 -12.30 10.98
C ARG A 57 45.17 -10.77 11.05
N PHE A 58 44.68 -10.13 10.00
CA PHE A 58 44.63 -8.68 9.87
C PHE A 58 43.18 -8.24 9.65
N PRO A 59 42.61 -7.38 10.51
CA PRO A 59 41.29 -6.81 10.26
C PRO A 59 41.31 -5.87 9.06
N ALA A 60 40.20 -5.80 8.31
CA ALA A 60 40.07 -4.76 7.30
C ALA A 60 40.09 -3.38 7.97
N MET A 61 40.85 -2.47 7.39
CA MET A 61 40.88 -1.07 7.81
C MET A 61 39.49 -0.45 7.60
N PRO A 62 39.01 0.44 8.50
CA PRO A 62 37.85 1.26 8.20
C PRO A 62 38.18 2.13 6.98
N GLU A 63 37.41 2.01 5.90
CA GLU A 63 37.66 2.82 4.70
C GLU A 63 37.46 4.31 5.04
N PRO A 64 38.42 5.20 4.71
CA PRO A 64 38.24 6.63 4.91
C PRO A 64 37.08 7.13 4.04
N PRO A 65 36.28 8.10 4.51
CA PRO A 65 35.06 8.54 3.83
C PRO A 65 35.35 9.44 2.61
N SER A 66 35.91 8.87 1.55
CA SER A 66 36.31 9.60 0.34
C SER A 66 35.93 8.91 -0.97
N LEU A 67 34.89 9.47 -1.59
CA LEU A 67 34.66 9.58 -3.05
C LEU A 67 34.39 8.32 -3.91
N THR A 68 33.30 8.43 -4.68
CA THR A 68 32.99 7.74 -5.94
C THR A 68 32.93 6.20 -5.97
N GLY A 69 31.70 5.69 -5.82
CA GLY A 69 31.08 4.96 -6.92
C GLY A 69 31.51 3.51 -7.19
N THR A 70 31.52 2.64 -6.18
CA THR A 70 31.44 1.19 -6.44
C THR A 70 30.13 0.84 -7.15
N VAL A 71 30.22 0.17 -8.30
CA VAL A 71 29.05 -0.26 -9.09
C VAL A 71 28.15 -1.19 -8.25
N PRO A 72 26.81 -1.10 -8.32
CA PRO A 72 25.93 -1.95 -7.51
C PRO A 72 26.22 -3.44 -7.64
N GLY A 73 26.67 -4.06 -6.54
CA GLY A 73 27.10 -5.45 -6.48
C GLY A 73 28.62 -5.65 -6.34
N THR A 74 29.43 -4.63 -6.56
CA THR A 74 30.88 -4.63 -6.29
C THR A 74 31.16 -4.36 -4.81
N TRP A 75 32.27 -4.88 -4.29
CA TRP A 75 32.80 -4.61 -2.95
C TRP A 75 34.33 -4.45 -3.01
N ARG A 76 34.87 -3.71 -2.03
CA ARG A 76 36.29 -3.42 -1.86
C ARG A 76 36.63 -3.52 -0.37
N MET A 77 37.85 -3.95 -0.06
CA MET A 77 38.42 -4.00 1.29
C MET A 77 39.91 -3.72 1.23
N SER A 78 40.46 -3.10 2.28
CA SER A 78 41.89 -2.80 2.39
C SER A 78 42.44 -3.28 3.73
N PHE A 79 43.64 -3.86 3.73
CA PHE A 79 44.27 -4.47 4.91
C PHE A 79 45.73 -4.02 4.98
N SER A 80 46.14 -3.41 6.10
CA SER A 80 47.56 -3.16 6.35
C SER A 80 48.21 -4.43 6.91
N ILE A 81 49.33 -4.86 6.31
CA ILE A 81 50.15 -5.98 6.77
C ILE A 81 51.63 -5.56 6.80
N PRO A 82 52.47 -6.13 7.67
CA PRO A 82 53.92 -5.93 7.60
C PRO A 82 54.51 -6.40 6.26
N ALA A 83 55.43 -5.61 5.70
CA ALA A 83 56.03 -5.85 4.39
C ALA A 83 56.77 -7.20 4.28
N TRP A 84 57.29 -7.73 5.38
CA TRP A 84 57.93 -9.06 5.41
C TRP A 84 56.98 -10.22 5.08
N LEU A 85 55.66 -10.01 5.09
CA LEU A 85 54.67 -10.99 4.64
C LEU A 85 54.40 -10.97 3.13
N ALA A 86 54.91 -9.98 2.38
CA ALA A 86 54.68 -9.86 0.94
C ALA A 86 55.00 -11.16 0.14
N PRO A 87 56.14 -11.86 0.39
CA PRO A 87 56.46 -13.10 -0.34
C PRO A 87 55.47 -14.26 -0.10
N HIS A 88 54.62 -14.17 0.94
CA HIS A 88 53.63 -15.19 1.27
C HIS A 88 52.24 -14.91 0.68
N LEU A 89 52.04 -13.77 0.00
CA LEU A 89 50.75 -13.41 -0.61
C LEU A 89 50.32 -14.34 -1.75
N GLY A 90 51.28 -15.07 -2.36
CA GLY A 90 51.08 -15.82 -3.61
C GLY A 90 50.43 -17.21 -3.53
N GLY A 91 50.12 -17.74 -2.34
CA GLY A 91 49.52 -19.09 -2.26
C GLY A 91 49.09 -19.64 -0.89
N ARG A 92 49.20 -18.86 0.20
CA ARG A 92 48.67 -19.25 1.54
C ARG A 92 47.89 -18.10 2.19
N THR A 93 46.99 -17.55 1.39
CA THR A 93 46.20 -16.36 1.69
C THR A 93 44.72 -16.67 1.58
N TRP A 94 43.96 -16.32 2.63
CA TRP A 94 42.52 -16.48 2.65
C TRP A 94 41.85 -15.25 3.24
N LEU A 95 40.65 -14.97 2.75
CA LEU A 95 39.77 -13.94 3.27
C LEU A 95 38.69 -14.60 4.12
N GLN A 96 38.73 -14.35 5.44
CA GLN A 96 37.80 -14.90 6.42
C GLN A 96 36.66 -13.92 6.70
N PHE A 97 35.43 -14.41 6.53
CA PHE A 97 34.17 -13.71 6.65
C PHE A 97 33.26 -14.45 7.64
N GLY A 98 33.47 -14.21 8.94
CA GLY A 98 32.85 -14.99 10.00
C GLY A 98 33.28 -16.45 9.93
N ALA A 99 32.34 -17.35 9.62
CA ALA A 99 32.60 -18.79 9.43
C ALA A 99 33.03 -19.16 7.99
N VAL A 100 32.87 -18.26 7.01
CA VAL A 100 33.27 -18.50 5.61
C VAL A 100 34.75 -18.16 5.44
N VAL A 101 35.49 -19.00 4.73
CA VAL A 101 36.90 -18.78 4.38
C VAL A 101 37.04 -18.95 2.87
N VAL A 102 37.56 -17.94 2.17
CA VAL A 102 37.72 -17.94 0.72
C VAL A 102 39.20 -17.81 0.38
N PRO A 103 39.81 -18.73 -0.39
CA PRO A 103 41.19 -18.56 -0.84
C PRO A 103 41.31 -17.36 -1.78
N LEU A 104 42.41 -16.63 -1.67
CA LEU A 104 42.71 -15.49 -2.54
C LEU A 104 43.53 -15.97 -3.74
N PRO A 105 43.32 -15.41 -4.95
CA PRO A 105 44.23 -15.62 -6.06
C PRO A 105 45.61 -15.03 -5.73
N THR A 106 46.66 -15.57 -6.37
CA THR A 106 48.02 -15.04 -6.31
C THR A 106 48.01 -13.53 -6.60
N ALA A 107 48.45 -12.73 -5.62
CA ALA A 107 48.45 -11.28 -5.75
C ALA A 107 49.43 -10.84 -6.84
N VAL A 108 48.97 -9.96 -7.74
CA VAL A 108 49.78 -9.44 -8.85
C VAL A 108 50.38 -8.11 -8.43
N GLU A 109 51.70 -7.97 -8.58
CA GLU A 109 52.39 -6.70 -8.39
C GLU A 109 52.00 -5.71 -9.51
N PRO A 110 51.61 -4.48 -9.20
CA PRO A 110 51.20 -3.52 -10.22
C PRO A 110 52.40 -3.15 -11.13
N VAL A 111 52.28 -3.46 -12.42
CA VAL A 111 53.30 -3.17 -13.44
C VAL A 111 53.42 -1.64 -13.63
N GLY A 112 54.25 -1.01 -12.82
CA GLY A 112 54.40 0.46 -12.78
C GLY A 112 55.59 1.02 -12.01
N ALA A 113 56.46 0.17 -11.43
CA ALA A 113 57.68 0.61 -10.72
C ALA A 113 58.84 -0.36 -10.98
N GLY A 114 59.53 -0.20 -12.12
CA GLY A 114 60.68 -1.03 -12.46
C GLY A 114 61.97 -0.55 -11.79
N PRO A 115 62.73 -1.42 -11.08
CA PRO A 115 64.14 -1.17 -10.80
C PRO A 115 64.96 -1.32 -12.09
N ALA A 116 66.13 -0.69 -12.16
CA ALA A 116 66.97 -0.72 -13.35
C ALA A 116 67.77 -2.02 -13.48
N GLY A 117 67.76 -2.60 -14.69
CA GLY A 117 68.84 -3.38 -15.29
C GLY A 117 69.48 -4.54 -14.50
N GLU A 118 68.99 -5.75 -14.71
CA GLU A 118 69.84 -6.95 -14.73
C GLU A 118 69.84 -7.56 -16.14
N ALA A 119 71.01 -7.58 -16.77
CA ALA A 119 71.19 -8.18 -18.09
C ALA A 119 71.27 -9.71 -17.96
N ARG A 120 70.37 -10.42 -18.63
CA ARG A 120 70.40 -11.89 -18.72
C ARG A 120 70.78 -12.32 -20.13
N ALA A 121 71.82 -13.14 -20.23
CA ALA A 121 72.39 -13.55 -21.50
C ALA A 121 71.41 -14.33 -22.38
N ALA A 122 71.56 -14.17 -23.69
CA ALA A 122 71.05 -15.08 -24.70
C ALA A 122 72.20 -15.97 -25.20
N ASP A 123 71.90 -17.24 -25.50
CA ASP A 123 72.87 -18.19 -26.04
C ASP A 123 73.26 -17.86 -27.50
N PRO A 124 74.44 -18.29 -27.98
CA PRO A 124 74.89 -18.05 -29.34
C PRO A 124 74.28 -19.05 -30.35
N GLU A 125 73.80 -18.53 -31.48
CA GLU A 125 73.50 -19.28 -32.70
C GLU A 125 74.43 -18.83 -33.86
N PRO A 126 74.56 -19.62 -34.95
CA PRO A 126 75.89 -20.05 -35.36
C PRO A 126 76.54 -19.30 -36.53
N GLU A 127 77.84 -19.52 -36.69
CA GLU A 127 78.68 -18.98 -37.76
C GLU A 127 78.23 -19.45 -39.17
N PRO A 128 78.07 -18.54 -40.15
CA PRO A 128 78.05 -18.89 -41.56
C PRO A 128 79.47 -19.11 -42.11
N PRO A 129 79.68 -19.97 -43.12
CA PRO A 129 81.00 -20.41 -43.55
C PRO A 129 81.79 -19.39 -44.38
N GLU A 130 83.12 -19.51 -44.34
CA GLU A 130 84.08 -18.73 -45.11
C GLU A 130 83.93 -18.91 -46.64
N PRO A 131 83.91 -17.83 -47.44
CA PRO A 131 84.21 -17.88 -48.86
C PRO A 131 85.72 -17.66 -49.11
N SER A 132 86.34 -18.59 -49.83
CA SER A 132 87.78 -18.67 -50.08
C SER A 132 88.45 -17.41 -50.63
N GLU A 133 89.68 -17.14 -50.18
CA GLU A 133 90.58 -16.14 -50.77
C GLU A 133 90.99 -16.49 -52.21
N PRO A 134 91.03 -15.50 -53.12
CA PRO A 134 91.83 -15.56 -54.35
C PRO A 134 93.15 -14.75 -54.23
N GLU A 135 94.19 -15.21 -54.94
CA GLU A 135 95.57 -14.68 -54.88
C GLU A 135 95.75 -13.22 -55.35
N PRO A 136 96.83 -12.52 -54.92
CA PRO A 136 96.96 -11.07 -55.06
C PRO A 136 97.33 -10.60 -56.48
N ALA A 137 96.58 -9.63 -57.01
CA ALA A 137 96.82 -9.00 -58.31
C ALA A 137 97.04 -7.47 -58.19
N GLU A 138 98.31 -7.06 -58.34
CA GLU A 138 98.84 -5.74 -58.69
C GLU A 138 98.52 -4.49 -57.81
N PRO A 139 99.48 -3.55 -57.66
CA PRO A 139 99.31 -2.36 -56.82
C PRO A 139 98.41 -1.32 -57.48
N THR A 140 97.09 -1.47 -57.30
CA THR A 140 96.10 -0.44 -57.68
C THR A 140 96.36 0.83 -56.87
N ASP A 141 96.53 1.97 -57.57
CA ASP A 141 96.86 3.27 -56.96
C ASP A 141 95.93 3.60 -55.77
N PRO A 142 96.46 3.82 -54.55
CA PRO A 142 95.65 4.05 -53.36
C PRO A 142 94.72 5.27 -53.48
N GLN A 143 95.04 6.26 -54.33
CA GLN A 143 94.15 7.40 -54.57
C GLN A 143 92.86 6.99 -55.30
N THR A 144 92.94 6.01 -56.21
CA THR A 144 91.76 5.51 -56.92
C THR A 144 90.86 4.64 -56.03
N LEU A 145 91.46 3.85 -55.13
CA LEU A 145 90.73 3.10 -54.12
C LEU A 145 90.09 4.03 -53.08
N ALA A 146 90.76 5.11 -52.66
CA ALA A 146 90.18 6.13 -51.81
C ALA A 146 88.96 6.81 -52.47
N ALA A 147 89.11 7.31 -53.70
CA ALA A 147 88.02 7.95 -54.43
C ALA A 147 86.82 7.00 -54.71
N ARG A 148 87.09 5.71 -54.96
CA ARG A 148 86.03 4.70 -55.13
C ARG A 148 85.31 4.38 -53.82
N ARG A 149 86.04 4.29 -52.71
CA ARG A 149 85.47 4.15 -51.35
C ARG A 149 84.61 5.36 -50.99
N GLN A 150 85.09 6.57 -51.26
CA GLN A 150 84.39 7.83 -51.00
C GLN A 150 83.07 7.92 -51.79
N ARG A 151 83.06 7.62 -53.10
CA ARG A 151 81.81 7.55 -53.87
C ARG A 151 80.87 6.44 -53.40
N SER A 152 81.39 5.30 -52.93
CA SER A 152 80.55 4.25 -52.35
C SER A 152 79.95 4.64 -51.00
N SER A 153 80.66 5.42 -50.16
CA SER A 153 80.11 5.93 -48.90
C SER A 153 79.12 7.07 -49.11
N GLU A 154 79.31 7.91 -50.14
CA GLU A 154 78.33 8.91 -50.59
C GLU A 154 77.03 8.24 -51.04
N LEU A 155 77.09 7.26 -51.94
CA LEU A 155 75.92 6.50 -52.40
C LEU A 155 75.28 5.66 -51.28
N ALA A 156 76.07 5.12 -50.33
CA ALA A 156 75.55 4.48 -49.13
C ALA A 156 74.82 5.49 -48.21
N ALA A 157 75.33 6.72 -48.07
CA ALA A 157 74.72 7.77 -47.28
C ALA A 157 73.47 8.40 -47.95
N GLU A 158 73.38 8.41 -49.28
CA GLU A 158 72.16 8.78 -50.00
C GLU A 158 71.09 7.69 -49.93
N SER A 159 71.46 6.42 -50.16
CA SER A 159 70.53 5.28 -50.05
C SER A 159 70.12 4.97 -48.61
N ALA A 160 70.93 5.31 -47.61
CA ALA A 160 70.51 5.34 -46.22
C ALA A 160 69.53 6.50 -45.95
N ARG A 161 69.77 7.70 -46.50
CA ARG A 161 68.84 8.84 -46.36
C ARG A 161 67.49 8.60 -47.04
N ARG A 162 67.44 7.95 -48.21
CA ARG A 162 66.18 7.53 -48.83
C ARG A 162 65.43 6.51 -47.98
N ARG A 163 66.10 5.45 -47.52
CA ARG A 163 65.47 4.44 -46.64
C ARG A 163 65.03 5.00 -45.29
N ALA A 164 65.70 6.03 -44.77
CA ALA A 164 65.26 6.76 -43.58
C ALA A 164 63.96 7.54 -43.87
N ALA A 165 63.92 8.35 -44.94
CA ALA A 165 62.73 9.09 -45.34
C ALA A 165 61.54 8.16 -45.68
N GLU A 166 61.76 7.09 -46.45
CA GLU A 166 60.76 6.06 -46.77
C GLU A 166 60.21 5.38 -45.50
N ALA A 167 61.03 5.20 -44.46
CA ALA A 167 60.61 4.67 -43.16
C ALA A 167 59.93 5.72 -42.26
N GLU A 168 60.28 6.99 -42.38
CA GLU A 168 59.62 8.11 -41.72
C GLU A 168 58.21 8.34 -42.29
N ASP A 169 58.07 8.35 -43.62
CA ASP A 169 56.78 8.40 -44.33
C ASP A 169 55.89 7.21 -43.94
N ALA A 170 56.42 5.98 -43.96
CA ALA A 170 55.69 4.79 -43.54
C ALA A 170 55.30 4.82 -42.04
N ALA A 171 56.16 5.35 -41.17
CA ALA A 171 55.84 5.53 -39.75
C ALA A 171 54.74 6.60 -39.54
N ALA A 172 54.72 7.65 -40.36
CA ALA A 172 53.67 8.67 -40.34
C ALA A 172 52.32 8.13 -40.85
N GLU A 173 52.30 7.32 -41.91
CA GLU A 173 51.08 6.65 -42.38
C GLU A 173 50.52 5.70 -41.31
N LEU A 174 51.37 4.86 -40.70
CA LEU A 174 50.96 3.96 -39.62
C LEU A 174 50.45 4.73 -38.39
N ALA A 175 51.07 5.87 -38.03
CA ALA A 175 50.61 6.72 -36.93
C ALA A 175 49.22 7.34 -37.22
N ALA A 176 49.02 7.91 -38.41
CA ALA A 176 47.73 8.45 -38.82
C ALA A 176 46.62 7.38 -38.82
N ARG A 177 46.96 6.14 -39.22
CA ARG A 177 46.03 5.00 -39.19
C ARG A 177 45.69 4.55 -37.77
N ILE A 178 46.62 4.65 -36.81
CA ILE A 178 46.34 4.43 -35.39
C ILE A 178 45.39 5.51 -34.85
N GLU A 179 45.61 6.79 -35.16
CA GLU A 179 44.69 7.87 -34.74
C GLU A 179 43.28 7.73 -35.32
N GLU A 180 43.15 7.20 -36.53
CA GLU A 180 41.85 6.86 -37.14
C GLU A 180 41.13 5.77 -36.35
N PHE A 181 41.78 4.63 -36.08
CA PHE A 181 41.19 3.55 -35.30
C PHE A 181 40.95 3.91 -33.82
N GLU A 182 41.76 4.78 -33.21
CA GLU A 182 41.50 5.26 -31.85
C GLU A 182 40.27 6.18 -31.80
N ARG A 183 40.02 6.99 -32.85
CA ARG A 183 38.76 7.74 -33.02
C ARG A 183 37.56 6.80 -33.25
N GLU A 184 37.69 5.76 -34.06
CA GLU A 184 36.64 4.73 -34.22
C GLU A 184 36.32 4.04 -32.88
N LEU A 185 37.34 3.69 -32.08
CA LEU A 185 37.14 3.09 -30.76
C LEU A 185 36.44 4.03 -29.78
N VAL A 186 36.78 5.33 -29.76
CA VAL A 186 36.06 6.32 -28.94
C VAL A 186 34.60 6.41 -29.37
N HIS A 187 34.33 6.42 -30.68
CA HIS A 187 32.96 6.41 -31.20
C HIS A 187 32.20 5.13 -30.79
N ALA A 188 32.76 3.94 -31.03
CA ALA A 188 32.15 2.66 -30.69
C ALA A 188 31.92 2.47 -29.18
N ARG A 189 32.83 2.99 -28.33
CA ARG A 189 32.64 3.06 -26.87
C ARG A 189 31.44 3.94 -26.50
N SER A 190 31.29 5.12 -27.14
CA SER A 190 30.14 6.00 -26.90
C SER A 190 28.82 5.39 -27.37
N GLU A 191 28.83 4.67 -28.50
CA GLU A 191 27.67 3.95 -29.05
C GLU A 191 27.26 2.79 -28.13
N THR A 192 28.25 2.03 -27.62
CA THR A 192 28.05 0.95 -26.64
C THR A 192 27.45 1.48 -25.34
N ALA A 193 27.94 2.62 -24.84
CA ALA A 193 27.38 3.27 -23.64
C ALA A 193 25.94 3.74 -23.86
N ARG A 194 25.64 4.32 -25.03
CA ARG A 194 24.29 4.77 -25.43
C ARG A 194 23.31 3.60 -25.52
N LEU A 195 23.68 2.51 -26.20
CA LEU A 195 22.83 1.31 -26.27
C LEU A 195 22.66 0.65 -24.89
N GLY A 196 23.72 0.61 -24.08
CA GLY A 196 23.65 0.13 -22.69
C GLY A 196 22.66 0.92 -21.84
N ALA A 197 22.62 2.25 -21.98
CA ALA A 197 21.67 3.12 -21.29
C ALA A 197 20.21 2.89 -21.77
N LEU A 198 20.00 2.69 -23.08
CA LEU A 198 18.68 2.34 -23.64
C LEU A 198 18.17 0.99 -23.12
N LEU A 199 19.03 -0.03 -23.10
CA LEU A 199 18.70 -1.36 -22.58
C LEU A 199 18.41 -1.30 -21.06
N ALA A 200 19.20 -0.52 -20.31
CA ALA A 200 18.94 -0.26 -18.90
C ALA A 200 17.66 0.58 -18.64
N SER A 201 17.13 1.30 -19.64
CA SER A 201 15.77 1.87 -19.56
C SER A 201 14.72 0.80 -19.80
N SER A 202 14.79 0.10 -20.93
CA SER A 202 13.84 -0.97 -21.29
C SER A 202 13.72 -2.05 -20.21
N ASP A 203 14.82 -2.34 -19.50
CA ASP A 203 14.82 -3.32 -18.41
C ASP A 203 14.23 -2.78 -17.09
N ARG A 204 14.25 -1.46 -16.86
CA ARG A 204 13.47 -0.81 -15.78
C ARG A 204 11.98 -0.79 -16.12
N ASP A 205 11.64 -0.51 -17.38
CA ASP A 205 10.26 -0.50 -17.87
C ASP A 205 9.65 -1.91 -17.80
N ARG A 206 10.41 -2.94 -18.20
CA ARG A 206 10.06 -4.36 -18.03
C ARG A 206 9.79 -4.73 -16.57
N ARG A 207 10.72 -4.43 -15.65
CA ARG A 207 10.54 -4.70 -14.21
C ARG A 207 9.31 -3.97 -13.63
N THR A 208 9.02 -2.77 -14.12
CA THR A 208 7.84 -2.00 -13.71
C THR A 208 6.55 -2.66 -14.21
N ALA A 209 6.53 -3.19 -15.44
CA ALA A 209 5.40 -3.97 -15.97
C ALA A 209 5.22 -5.32 -15.24
N GLU A 210 6.31 -5.98 -14.86
CA GLU A 210 6.30 -7.21 -14.05
C GLU A 210 5.76 -6.95 -12.63
N GLN A 211 6.14 -5.84 -12.00
CA GLN A 211 5.59 -5.41 -10.72
C GLN A 211 4.10 -5.08 -10.80
N ARG A 212 3.63 -4.42 -11.88
CA ARG A 212 2.20 -4.21 -12.13
C ARG A 212 1.45 -5.52 -12.29
N MET A 213 1.98 -6.46 -13.09
CA MET A 213 1.40 -7.81 -13.24
C MET A 213 1.27 -8.56 -11.92
N HIS A 214 2.29 -8.51 -11.05
CA HIS A 214 2.19 -9.13 -9.72
C HIS A 214 1.17 -8.43 -8.81
N ALA A 215 1.05 -7.10 -8.88
CA ALA A 215 0.02 -6.35 -8.15
C ALA A 215 -1.40 -6.64 -8.67
N GLU A 216 -1.58 -6.71 -9.99
CA GLU A 216 -2.85 -7.09 -10.64
C GLU A 216 -3.25 -8.53 -10.30
N HIS A 217 -2.30 -9.47 -10.32
CA HIS A 217 -2.56 -10.87 -9.95
C HIS A 217 -2.90 -11.01 -8.46
N ALA A 218 -2.22 -10.27 -7.58
CA ALA A 218 -2.58 -10.23 -6.16
C ALA A 218 -3.98 -9.63 -5.95
N LEU A 219 -4.33 -8.58 -6.70
CA LEU A 219 -5.66 -7.95 -6.65
C LEU A 219 -6.76 -8.86 -7.21
N ARG A 220 -6.48 -9.69 -8.23
CA ARG A 220 -7.40 -10.73 -8.70
C ARG A 220 -7.66 -11.80 -7.63
N LEU A 221 -6.61 -12.29 -6.98
CA LEU A 221 -6.74 -13.23 -5.85
C LEU A 221 -7.54 -12.62 -4.69
N GLU A 222 -7.26 -11.37 -4.30
CA GLU A 222 -8.06 -10.67 -3.28
C GLU A 222 -9.54 -10.53 -3.67
N LEU A 223 -9.86 -10.33 -4.97
CA LEU A 223 -11.22 -10.25 -5.45
C LEU A 223 -11.91 -11.62 -5.51
N GLU A 224 -11.20 -12.68 -5.89
CA GLU A 224 -11.71 -14.06 -5.87
C GLU A 224 -11.99 -14.54 -4.44
N GLU A 225 -11.11 -14.21 -3.49
CA GLU A 225 -11.33 -14.41 -2.05
C GLU A 225 -12.52 -13.59 -1.53
N ALA A 226 -12.66 -12.33 -1.95
CA ALA A 226 -13.79 -11.47 -1.54
C ALA A 226 -15.14 -11.94 -2.13
N LEU A 227 -15.16 -12.45 -3.37
CA LEU A 227 -16.35 -13.01 -4.00
C LEU A 227 -16.75 -14.34 -3.35
N THR A 228 -15.79 -15.24 -3.07
CA THR A 228 -16.07 -16.51 -2.37
C THR A 228 -16.39 -16.32 -0.89
N ALA A 229 -15.97 -15.21 -0.26
CA ALA A 229 -16.50 -14.78 1.04
C ALA A 229 -17.97 -14.34 0.91
N ARG A 230 -18.30 -13.49 -0.07
CA ARG A 230 -19.68 -13.02 -0.29
C ARG A 230 -20.68 -14.12 -0.66
N THR A 231 -20.28 -15.15 -1.41
CA THR A 231 -21.18 -16.28 -1.67
C THR A 231 -21.50 -17.05 -0.39
N ARG A 232 -20.49 -17.31 0.46
CA ARG A 232 -20.68 -17.95 1.77
C ARG A 232 -21.54 -17.09 2.72
N GLU A 233 -21.39 -15.77 2.68
CA GLU A 233 -22.26 -14.83 3.41
C GLU A 233 -23.72 -14.93 2.92
N ALA A 234 -23.93 -14.97 1.60
CA ALA A 234 -25.26 -15.12 1.01
C ALA A 234 -25.90 -16.49 1.31
N GLU A 235 -25.13 -17.58 1.22
CA GLU A 235 -25.53 -18.94 1.63
C GLU A 235 -25.84 -19.03 3.13
N SER A 236 -25.16 -18.23 3.96
CA SER A 236 -25.46 -18.13 5.39
C SER A 236 -26.74 -17.34 5.64
N ALA A 237 -26.96 -16.23 4.92
CA ALA A 237 -28.19 -15.46 5.01
C ALA A 237 -29.42 -16.26 4.53
N GLN A 238 -29.28 -17.02 3.44
CA GLN A 238 -30.32 -17.93 2.95
C GLN A 238 -30.67 -19.02 3.98
N ARG A 239 -29.68 -19.59 4.68
CA ARG A 239 -29.92 -20.54 5.78
C ARG A 239 -30.68 -19.90 6.94
N VAL A 240 -30.26 -18.72 7.42
CA VAL A 240 -30.95 -17.99 8.48
C VAL A 240 -32.39 -17.62 8.09
N LEU A 241 -32.64 -17.26 6.82
CA LEU A 241 -34.00 -17.01 6.31
C LEU A 241 -34.84 -18.29 6.24
N GLY A 242 -34.24 -19.44 5.91
CA GLY A 242 -34.91 -20.74 5.97
C GLY A 242 -35.23 -21.19 7.40
N GLU A 243 -34.31 -20.98 8.34
CA GLU A 243 -34.51 -21.23 9.77
C GLU A 243 -35.62 -20.32 10.34
N LEU A 244 -35.67 -19.04 9.93
CA LEU A 244 -36.75 -18.12 10.30
C LEU A 244 -38.10 -18.55 9.74
N ALA A 245 -38.17 -18.96 8.47
CA ALA A 245 -39.41 -19.44 7.86
C ALA A 245 -39.94 -20.72 8.55
N ALA A 246 -39.04 -21.65 8.92
CA ALA A 246 -39.39 -22.84 9.70
C ALA A 246 -39.86 -22.48 11.12
N ALA A 247 -39.27 -21.45 11.75
CA ALA A 247 -39.72 -20.94 13.04
C ALA A 247 -41.10 -20.28 12.95
N GLU A 248 -41.39 -19.49 11.90
CA GLU A 248 -42.73 -18.94 11.65
C GLU A 248 -43.78 -20.05 11.45
N GLU A 249 -43.46 -21.09 10.68
CA GLU A 249 -44.39 -22.22 10.51
C GLU A 249 -44.62 -22.97 11.83
N ARG A 250 -43.59 -23.13 12.67
CA ARG A 250 -43.73 -23.71 14.01
C ARG A 250 -44.57 -22.83 14.94
N VAL A 251 -44.47 -21.50 14.85
CA VAL A 251 -45.37 -20.57 15.56
C VAL A 251 -46.81 -20.76 15.08
N ARG A 252 -47.07 -20.75 13.76
CA ARG A 252 -48.40 -21.02 13.19
C ARG A 252 -48.95 -22.39 13.57
N GLN A 253 -48.10 -23.40 13.81
CA GLN A 253 -48.52 -24.69 14.36
C GLN A 253 -48.94 -24.55 15.83
N LEU A 254 -48.11 -23.93 16.68
CA LEU A 254 -48.41 -23.72 18.09
C LEU A 254 -49.68 -22.86 18.30
N GLU A 255 -49.92 -21.85 17.47
CA GLU A 255 -51.16 -21.06 17.47
C GLU A 255 -52.39 -21.95 17.21
N ARG A 256 -52.32 -22.85 16.21
CA ARG A 256 -53.39 -23.82 15.91
C ARG A 256 -53.58 -24.84 17.04
N GLU A 257 -52.50 -25.26 17.70
CA GLU A 257 -52.55 -26.15 18.87
C GLU A 257 -53.20 -25.44 20.09
N ILE A 258 -52.87 -24.17 20.35
CA ILE A 258 -53.48 -23.35 21.42
C ILE A 258 -54.97 -23.09 21.14
N GLU A 259 -55.33 -22.75 19.90
CA GLU A 259 -56.72 -22.53 19.50
C GLU A 259 -57.58 -23.79 19.65
N LEU A 260 -57.02 -24.96 19.31
CA LEU A 260 -57.67 -26.26 19.50
C LEU A 260 -57.79 -26.64 20.99
N LEU A 261 -56.81 -26.28 21.82
CA LEU A 261 -56.88 -26.47 23.28
C LEU A 261 -57.91 -25.54 23.94
N ARG A 262 -58.06 -24.29 23.47
CA ARG A 262 -59.11 -23.37 23.93
C ARG A 262 -60.50 -23.93 23.66
N ARG A 263 -60.78 -24.32 22.41
CA ARG A 263 -62.08 -24.91 22.02
C ARG A 263 -62.45 -26.12 22.89
N ARG A 264 -61.48 -27.00 23.19
CA ARG A 264 -61.67 -28.13 24.11
C ARG A 264 -61.95 -27.71 25.56
N ALA A 265 -61.36 -26.60 26.03
CA ALA A 265 -61.66 -26.04 27.34
C ALA A 265 -63.05 -25.41 27.37
N ASP A 266 -63.44 -24.69 26.33
CA ASP A 266 -64.78 -24.10 26.17
C ASP A 266 -65.86 -25.18 26.11
N GLU A 267 -65.63 -26.26 25.34
CA GLU A 267 -66.47 -27.47 25.29
C GLU A 267 -66.61 -28.12 26.68
N ALA A 268 -65.50 -28.27 27.41
CA ALA A 268 -65.50 -28.84 28.76
C ALA A 268 -66.24 -27.95 29.77
N GLU A 269 -66.10 -26.62 29.69
CA GLU A 269 -66.84 -25.69 30.54
C GLU A 269 -68.34 -25.68 30.19
N GLN A 270 -68.71 -25.73 28.91
CA GLN A 270 -70.11 -25.85 28.49
C GLN A 270 -70.75 -27.15 29.01
N LEU A 271 -70.04 -28.28 28.95
CA LEU A 271 -70.48 -29.55 29.54
C LEU A 271 -70.61 -29.44 31.08
N ALA A 272 -69.66 -28.79 31.75
CA ALA A 272 -69.72 -28.57 33.20
C ALA A 272 -70.83 -27.57 33.61
N ALA A 273 -71.16 -26.59 32.77
CA ALA A 273 -72.29 -25.67 32.97
C ALA A 273 -73.63 -26.40 32.75
N ALA A 274 -73.75 -27.21 31.70
CA ALA A 274 -74.93 -28.05 31.47
C ALA A 274 -75.16 -29.06 32.61
N ALA A 275 -74.08 -29.66 33.15
CA ALA A 275 -74.13 -30.55 34.30
C ALA A 275 -74.49 -29.84 35.63
N ARG A 276 -74.11 -28.57 35.81
CA ARG A 276 -74.58 -27.73 36.93
C ARG A 276 -76.06 -27.39 36.77
N ALA A 277 -76.47 -26.91 35.60
CA ALA A 277 -77.85 -26.56 35.31
C ALA A 277 -78.82 -27.76 35.37
N SER A 278 -78.37 -28.98 35.08
CA SER A 278 -79.19 -30.19 35.24
C SER A 278 -79.36 -30.59 36.71
N ARG A 279 -78.32 -30.42 37.55
CA ARG A 279 -78.42 -30.59 39.01
C ARG A 279 -79.35 -29.56 39.64
N GLU A 280 -79.18 -28.27 39.33
CA GLU A 280 -80.09 -27.23 39.82
C GLU A 280 -81.56 -27.49 39.43
N ARG A 281 -81.82 -28.01 38.22
CA ARG A 281 -83.17 -28.40 37.80
C ARG A 281 -83.70 -29.61 38.55
N ALA A 282 -82.84 -30.54 38.98
CA ALA A 282 -83.24 -31.66 39.84
C ALA A 282 -83.52 -31.17 41.27
N GLU A 283 -82.61 -30.40 41.86
CA GLU A 283 -82.74 -29.80 43.20
C GLU A 283 -83.98 -28.91 43.31
N ARG A 284 -84.27 -28.07 42.30
CA ARG A 284 -85.50 -27.26 42.24
C ARG A 284 -86.76 -28.14 42.17
N ARG A 285 -86.76 -29.21 41.37
CA ARG A 285 -87.88 -30.16 41.31
C ARG A 285 -88.06 -30.94 42.61
N GLU A 286 -86.99 -31.23 43.33
CA GLU A 286 -87.05 -31.89 44.64
C GLU A 286 -87.55 -30.92 45.72
N ALA A 287 -87.13 -29.65 45.68
CA ALA A 287 -87.67 -28.60 46.54
C ALA A 287 -89.15 -28.28 46.25
N GLU A 288 -89.54 -28.22 44.98
CA GLU A 288 -90.94 -28.09 44.53
C GLU A 288 -91.78 -29.27 45.06
N ARG A 289 -91.33 -30.51 44.86
CA ARG A 289 -91.99 -31.72 45.39
C ARG A 289 -92.06 -31.74 46.92
N ALA A 290 -91.01 -31.29 47.61
CA ALA A 290 -91.00 -31.22 49.07
C ALA A 290 -92.01 -30.17 49.58
N LEU A 291 -92.11 -29.02 48.90
CA LEU A 291 -93.03 -27.95 49.25
C LEU A 291 -94.48 -28.27 48.82
N GLU A 292 -94.68 -29.04 47.74
CA GLU A 292 -95.96 -29.67 47.40
C GLU A 292 -96.37 -30.73 48.44
N ALA A 293 -95.43 -31.57 48.89
CA ALA A 293 -95.68 -32.55 49.94
C ALA A 293 -95.99 -31.87 51.29
N GLU A 294 -95.31 -30.78 51.62
CA GLU A 294 -95.64 -29.98 52.81
C GLU A 294 -97.01 -29.31 52.67
N ARG A 295 -97.33 -28.70 51.52
CA ARG A 295 -98.68 -28.18 51.23
C ARG A 295 -99.75 -29.28 51.30
N ALA A 296 -99.45 -30.49 50.83
CA ALA A 296 -100.35 -31.63 50.94
C ALA A 296 -100.54 -32.07 52.40
N LEU A 297 -99.48 -32.11 53.22
CA LEU A 297 -99.55 -32.37 54.66
C LEU A 297 -100.28 -31.25 55.43
N GLN A 298 -100.10 -29.98 55.07
CA GLN A 298 -100.83 -28.85 55.64
C GLN A 298 -102.31 -28.90 55.23
N ALA A 299 -102.63 -29.21 53.97
CA ALA A 299 -104.00 -29.43 53.50
C ALA A 299 -104.65 -30.66 54.16
N GLN A 300 -103.88 -31.73 54.40
CA GLN A 300 -104.34 -32.92 55.13
C GLN A 300 -104.61 -32.58 56.60
N ARG A 301 -103.71 -31.84 57.28
CA ARG A 301 -103.95 -31.30 58.63
C ARG A 301 -105.17 -30.37 58.67
N GLY A 302 -105.37 -29.54 57.64
CA GLY A 302 -106.55 -28.69 57.48
C GLY A 302 -107.83 -29.52 57.36
N ARG A 303 -107.86 -30.53 56.50
CA ARG A 303 -108.97 -31.49 56.39
C ARG A 303 -109.18 -32.28 57.68
N SER A 304 -108.12 -32.66 58.41
CA SER A 304 -108.23 -33.32 59.72
C SER A 304 -108.82 -32.39 60.78
N ALA A 305 -108.42 -31.11 60.81
CA ALA A 305 -109.01 -30.12 61.71
C ALA A 305 -110.47 -29.80 61.34
N GLU A 306 -110.80 -29.75 60.05
CA GLU A 306 -112.16 -29.61 59.56
C GLU A 306 -113.02 -30.85 59.87
N LEU A 307 -112.45 -32.05 59.75
CA LEU A 307 -113.08 -33.31 60.16
C LEU A 307 -113.26 -33.39 61.68
N VAL A 308 -112.33 -32.90 62.49
CA VAL A 308 -112.49 -32.78 63.95
C VAL A 308 -113.58 -31.75 64.28
N ARG A 309 -113.66 -30.63 63.56
CA ARG A 309 -114.72 -29.62 63.73
C ARG A 309 -116.10 -30.16 63.30
N LYS A 310 -116.16 -30.91 62.20
CA LYS A 310 -117.35 -31.64 61.74
C LYS A 310 -117.71 -32.79 62.66
N ALA A 311 -116.74 -33.48 63.27
CA ALA A 311 -116.97 -34.52 64.28
C ALA A 311 -117.47 -33.93 65.61
N GLY A 312 -117.02 -32.74 66.00
CA GLY A 312 -117.59 -32.00 67.14
C GLY A 312 -119.06 -31.60 66.90
N LEU A 313 -119.40 -31.20 65.68
CA LEU A 313 -120.78 -30.97 65.27
C LEU A 313 -121.58 -32.28 65.12
N ALA A 314 -120.95 -33.37 64.68
CA ALA A 314 -121.57 -34.69 64.59
C ALA A 314 -121.85 -35.28 65.97
N LEU A 315 -120.97 -35.14 66.97
CA LEU A 315 -121.23 -35.57 68.36
C LEU A 315 -122.42 -34.82 68.99
N ALA A 316 -122.66 -33.57 68.56
CA ALA A 316 -123.85 -32.83 68.95
C ALA A 316 -125.13 -33.36 68.26
N ALA A 317 -125.01 -33.88 67.01
CA ALA A 317 -126.11 -34.49 66.27
C ALA A 317 -126.39 -35.96 66.68
N GLU A 318 -125.37 -36.76 66.98
CA GLU A 318 -125.51 -38.15 67.44
C GLU A 318 -126.25 -38.24 68.77
N ARG A 319 -126.07 -37.24 69.66
CA ARG A 319 -126.88 -37.11 70.88
C ARG A 319 -128.39 -36.91 70.62
N GLY A 320 -128.78 -36.52 69.41
CA GLY A 320 -130.17 -36.51 68.95
C GLY A 320 -130.59 -37.76 68.14
N LEU A 321 -129.63 -38.52 67.60
CA LEU A 321 -129.88 -39.64 66.66
C LEU A 321 -129.73 -41.05 67.26
N VAL A 322 -129.20 -41.19 68.49
CA VAL A 322 -129.25 -42.46 69.25
C VAL A 322 -130.69 -42.89 69.60
N ALA A 323 -131.69 -42.03 69.40
CA ALA A 323 -133.10 -42.31 69.67
C ALA A 323 -133.81 -43.22 68.64
N LEU A 324 -133.24 -43.47 67.45
CA LEU A 324 -133.87 -44.28 66.40
C LEU A 324 -132.87 -45.14 65.63
N GLN A 325 -133.21 -46.43 65.49
CA GLN A 325 -132.71 -47.37 64.46
C GLN A 325 -131.18 -47.56 64.41
N ALA A 326 -130.57 -48.60 65.01
CA ALA A 326 -131.05 -49.96 65.27
C ALA A 326 -131.59 -50.69 64.01
N THR A 327 -130.86 -51.74 63.59
CA THR A 327 -131.22 -52.76 62.59
C THR A 327 -131.44 -52.34 61.12
N ARG A 328 -130.36 -52.35 60.31
CA ARG A 328 -130.25 -53.30 59.17
C ARG A 328 -128.81 -53.51 58.70
N SER A 329 -128.53 -54.67 58.12
CA SER A 329 -127.18 -55.12 57.74
C SER A 329 -127.10 -55.59 56.29
N ALA A 330 -125.85 -55.62 55.75
CA ALA A 330 -125.25 -56.72 54.96
C ALA A 330 -124.67 -56.38 53.56
N ARG A 331 -123.65 -57.20 53.19
CA ARG A 331 -123.04 -57.49 51.86
C ARG A 331 -121.86 -56.65 51.33
N MET A 332 -120.67 -57.19 51.61
CA MET A 332 -119.52 -57.45 50.70
C MET A 332 -119.95 -58.25 49.43
N PRO A 333 -119.12 -58.51 48.36
CA PRO A 333 -117.63 -58.60 48.32
C PRO A 333 -116.89 -58.19 47.00
N ALA A 334 -115.58 -58.53 46.92
CA ALA A 334 -114.82 -59.07 45.75
C ALA A 334 -113.56 -58.31 45.22
N GLU A 335 -112.55 -59.10 44.79
CA GLU A 335 -111.28 -58.77 44.08
C GLU A 335 -111.37 -59.23 42.57
N PRO A 336 -110.31 -59.42 41.73
CA PRO A 336 -108.86 -59.03 41.72
C PRO A 336 -108.53 -58.23 40.41
N PRO A 337 -107.67 -58.59 39.39
CA PRO A 337 -106.36 -59.30 39.31
C PRO A 337 -105.24 -58.70 38.37
N CYS A 338 -103.97 -58.90 38.76
CA CYS A 338 -102.77 -59.31 37.97
C CYS A 338 -102.30 -58.72 36.60
N ARG A 339 -100.95 -58.62 36.47
CA ARG A 339 -100.06 -58.80 35.26
C ARG A 339 -99.99 -57.70 34.17
N PRO A 340 -98.96 -57.68 33.27
CA PRO A 340 -97.55 -58.17 33.34
C PRO A 340 -96.48 -57.18 32.77
N ALA A 341 -95.21 -57.65 32.64
CA ALA A 341 -94.13 -57.09 31.79
C ALA A 341 -94.16 -57.75 30.37
N PRO A 342 -93.14 -57.77 29.44
CA PRO A 342 -91.71 -57.35 29.49
C PRO A 342 -91.11 -56.80 28.13
N ALA A 343 -89.77 -56.93 27.95
CA ALA A 343 -89.00 -57.06 26.67
C ALA A 343 -88.85 -55.82 25.75
N ARG A 344 -87.65 -55.34 25.36
CA ARG A 344 -86.45 -55.89 24.63
C ARG A 344 -86.54 -55.81 23.09
N SER A 345 -85.69 -54.98 22.45
CA SER A 345 -84.95 -55.32 21.21
C SER A 345 -83.89 -54.26 20.81
N ASN A 346 -82.69 -54.74 20.47
CA ASN A 346 -81.72 -54.13 19.54
C ASN A 346 -81.84 -54.91 18.19
N PRO A 347 -81.03 -54.76 17.11
CA PRO A 347 -79.97 -53.78 16.79
C PRO A 347 -80.20 -53.01 15.44
N PRO A 348 -79.38 -53.09 14.35
CA PRO A 348 -78.44 -52.01 13.96
C PRO A 348 -78.50 -51.53 12.47
N ALA A 349 -77.53 -50.65 12.14
CA ALA A 349 -76.79 -50.52 10.87
C ALA A 349 -77.32 -49.63 9.70
N ASP A 350 -76.42 -48.73 9.29
CA ASP A 350 -76.04 -48.29 7.92
C ASP A 350 -77.02 -47.60 6.94
N ALA A 351 -76.37 -46.89 5.98
CA ALA A 351 -76.84 -46.24 4.74
C ALA A 351 -77.35 -44.78 4.78
N ASP A 352 -76.72 -43.95 3.92
CA ASP A 352 -77.14 -42.62 3.44
C ASP A 352 -78.32 -42.69 2.43
N PRO A 353 -78.82 -41.59 1.82
CA PRO A 353 -78.89 -40.16 2.21
C PRO A 353 -80.35 -39.61 2.10
N PRO A 354 -80.55 -38.29 2.26
CA PRO A 354 -81.38 -37.56 1.28
C PRO A 354 -80.67 -36.27 0.76
N THR A 355 -80.75 -35.84 -0.50
CA THR A 355 -81.84 -35.78 -1.50
C THR A 355 -82.81 -34.59 -1.27
N ASN A 356 -82.86 -33.68 -2.24
CA ASN A 356 -83.73 -32.48 -2.25
C ASN A 356 -85.22 -32.82 -2.23
N PRO A 357 -86.04 -31.94 -1.65
CA PRO A 357 -87.39 -31.62 -2.15
C PRO A 357 -87.49 -30.18 -2.66
N ASP A 358 -88.20 -30.00 -3.78
CA ASP A 358 -88.66 -28.70 -4.32
C ASP A 358 -89.91 -28.17 -3.56
N PRO A 359 -90.31 -26.89 -3.73
CA PRO A 359 -91.14 -26.18 -2.75
C PRO A 359 -92.67 -26.29 -2.94
N PRO A 360 -93.46 -26.16 -1.85
CA PRO A 360 -94.90 -25.91 -1.90
C PRO A 360 -95.24 -24.40 -1.93
N SER A 361 -96.45 -24.08 -2.43
CA SER A 361 -96.93 -22.72 -2.72
C SER A 361 -97.34 -21.88 -1.50
N VAL A 362 -97.31 -20.55 -1.68
CA VAL A 362 -97.96 -19.55 -0.80
C VAL A 362 -99.50 -19.70 -0.91
N PRO A 363 -100.26 -19.48 0.17
CA PRO A 363 -101.01 -18.21 0.25
C PRO A 363 -101.10 -17.62 1.68
N GLY A 364 -101.11 -16.28 1.80
CA GLY A 364 -101.41 -15.61 3.07
C GLY A 364 -100.78 -14.23 3.25
N GLU A 365 -101.41 -13.20 2.69
CA GLU A 365 -101.44 -11.89 3.36
C GLU A 365 -102.36 -12.03 4.59
N PRO A 366 -102.05 -11.39 5.73
CA PRO A 366 -102.43 -9.98 5.88
C PRO A 366 -101.48 -9.11 6.73
N SER A 367 -101.86 -7.82 6.80
CA SER A 367 -101.43 -6.80 7.76
C SER A 367 -100.09 -6.11 7.49
N ASP A 368 -100.16 -4.79 7.34
CA ASP A 368 -99.06 -3.88 7.62
C ASP A 368 -98.47 -4.13 9.01
N GLY A 369 -97.14 -4.14 9.08
CA GLY A 369 -96.37 -4.33 10.30
C GLY A 369 -94.87 -4.08 10.02
N PRO A 370 -94.06 -3.75 11.05
CA PRO A 370 -92.69 -3.26 10.87
C PRO A 370 -91.66 -4.28 10.33
N GLY A 371 -92.08 -5.45 9.84
CA GLY A 371 -91.21 -6.45 9.23
C GLY A 371 -90.62 -6.04 7.87
N GLY A 372 -91.27 -5.13 7.14
CA GLY A 372 -90.79 -4.64 5.85
C GLY A 372 -89.43 -3.93 5.95
N GLN A 373 -89.26 -3.10 6.98
CA GLN A 373 -87.97 -2.48 7.31
C GLN A 373 -86.91 -3.55 7.63
N SER A 374 -87.20 -4.50 8.52
CA SER A 374 -86.25 -5.57 8.86
C SER A 374 -85.76 -6.40 7.66
N ARG A 375 -86.54 -6.54 6.58
CA ARG A 375 -86.11 -7.24 5.36
C ARG A 375 -85.25 -6.34 4.45
N LEU A 376 -85.57 -5.05 4.35
CA LEU A 376 -84.73 -4.06 3.67
C LEU A 376 -83.40 -3.88 4.41
N ASP A 377 -83.41 -3.80 5.74
CA ASP A 377 -82.22 -3.72 6.59
C ASP A 377 -81.34 -4.97 6.49
N ALA A 378 -81.93 -6.13 6.22
CA ALA A 378 -81.18 -7.37 5.96
C ALA A 378 -80.50 -7.32 4.58
N MET A 379 -81.22 -6.90 3.53
CA MET A 379 -80.65 -6.74 2.18
C MET A 379 -79.61 -5.61 2.12
N ALA A 380 -79.80 -4.51 2.86
CA ALA A 380 -78.83 -3.43 2.99
C ALA A 380 -77.52 -3.95 3.61
N ARG A 381 -77.59 -4.66 4.75
CA ARG A 381 -76.41 -5.28 5.38
C ARG A 381 -75.74 -6.33 4.49
N GLU A 382 -76.51 -7.06 3.68
CA GLU A 382 -75.91 -8.01 2.72
C GLU A 382 -75.20 -7.28 1.57
N LEU A 383 -75.76 -6.17 1.06
CA LEU A 383 -75.10 -5.31 0.06
C LEU A 383 -73.86 -4.63 0.63
N GLU A 384 -73.89 -4.14 1.87
CA GLU A 384 -72.71 -3.60 2.57
C GLU A 384 -71.62 -4.67 2.76
N ALA A 385 -71.98 -5.88 3.18
CA ALA A 385 -71.04 -7.00 3.33
C ALA A 385 -70.42 -7.41 1.99
N ARG A 386 -71.21 -7.47 0.91
CA ARG A 386 -70.74 -7.73 -0.46
C ARG A 386 -69.82 -6.60 -0.95
N ALA A 387 -70.17 -5.34 -0.72
CA ALA A 387 -69.34 -4.19 -1.10
C ALA A 387 -68.02 -4.14 -0.31
N ALA A 388 -68.03 -4.48 0.98
CA ALA A 388 -66.82 -4.60 1.79
C ALA A 388 -65.91 -5.74 1.32
N ALA A 389 -66.47 -6.91 0.99
CA ALA A 389 -65.73 -8.03 0.42
C ALA A 389 -65.12 -7.67 -0.95
N GLU A 390 -65.87 -6.98 -1.82
CA GLU A 390 -65.34 -6.53 -3.12
C GLU A 390 -64.23 -5.48 -2.94
N ALA A 391 -64.42 -4.52 -2.03
CA ALA A 391 -63.38 -3.53 -1.71
C ALA A 391 -62.10 -4.18 -1.17
N HIS A 392 -62.21 -5.23 -0.36
CA HIS A 392 -61.09 -6.02 0.12
C HIS A 392 -60.35 -6.73 -1.03
N LEU A 393 -61.07 -7.46 -1.89
CA LEU A 393 -60.49 -8.14 -3.06
C LEU A 393 -59.84 -7.17 -4.05
N ARG A 394 -60.42 -5.98 -4.25
CA ARG A 394 -59.82 -4.90 -5.05
C ARG A 394 -58.52 -4.39 -4.42
N ALA A 395 -58.46 -4.24 -3.09
CA ALA A 395 -57.23 -3.84 -2.38
C ALA A 395 -56.13 -4.93 -2.43
N GLU A 396 -56.51 -6.21 -2.34
CA GLU A 396 -55.57 -7.33 -2.55
C GLU A 396 -55.01 -7.34 -3.98
N LEU A 397 -55.86 -7.15 -5.00
CA LEU A 397 -55.44 -7.08 -6.40
C LEU A 397 -54.48 -5.91 -6.66
N VAL A 398 -54.74 -4.71 -6.11
CA VAL A 398 -53.81 -3.57 -6.18
C VAL A 398 -52.48 -3.91 -5.50
N THR A 399 -52.51 -4.57 -4.35
CA THR A 399 -51.30 -4.99 -3.60
C THR A 399 -50.50 -6.05 -4.37
N ALA A 400 -51.16 -7.03 -4.97
CA ALA A 400 -50.54 -8.07 -5.78
C ALA A 400 -49.91 -7.48 -7.06
N ARG A 401 -50.63 -6.56 -7.72
CA ARG A 401 -50.12 -5.84 -8.89
C ARG A 401 -48.88 -5.01 -8.56
N ALA A 402 -48.91 -4.24 -7.47
CA ALA A 402 -47.76 -3.45 -7.02
C ALA A 402 -46.52 -4.33 -6.73
N ARG A 403 -46.72 -5.54 -6.16
CA ARG A 403 -45.64 -6.52 -5.96
C ARG A 403 -45.05 -7.05 -7.28
N LEU A 404 -45.89 -7.27 -8.30
CA LEU A 404 -45.43 -7.68 -9.64
C LEU A 404 -44.68 -6.55 -10.37
N GLU A 405 -45.20 -5.33 -10.34
CA GLU A 405 -44.55 -4.16 -10.94
C GLU A 405 -43.20 -3.84 -10.26
N ALA A 406 -43.13 -3.95 -8.92
CA ALA A 406 -41.86 -3.85 -8.19
C ALA A 406 -40.86 -4.97 -8.56
N ARG A 407 -41.34 -6.20 -8.78
CA ARG A 407 -40.48 -7.32 -9.20
C ARG A 407 -39.92 -7.12 -10.62
N LEU A 408 -40.73 -6.67 -11.56
CA LEU A 408 -40.29 -6.32 -12.93
C LEU A 408 -39.30 -5.14 -12.91
N GLY A 409 -39.49 -4.18 -12.00
CA GLY A 409 -38.52 -3.12 -11.70
C GLY A 409 -37.17 -3.67 -11.24
N ALA A 410 -37.16 -4.63 -10.31
CA ALA A 410 -35.93 -5.28 -9.85
C ALA A 410 -35.25 -6.13 -10.95
N GLU A 411 -36.02 -6.90 -11.73
CA GLU A 411 -35.48 -7.77 -12.79
C GLU A 411 -34.90 -6.95 -13.97
N SER A 412 -35.50 -5.80 -14.31
CA SER A 412 -34.94 -4.86 -15.30
C SER A 412 -33.71 -4.11 -14.77
N GLN A 413 -33.68 -3.69 -13.51
CA GLN A 413 -32.47 -3.12 -12.87
C GLN A 413 -31.31 -4.13 -12.85
N LEU A 414 -31.58 -5.39 -12.48
CA LEU A 414 -30.57 -6.45 -12.50
C LEU A 414 -30.00 -6.65 -13.91
N SER A 415 -30.87 -6.68 -14.93
CA SER A 415 -30.46 -6.81 -16.34
C SER A 415 -29.57 -5.65 -16.78
N ALA A 416 -29.93 -4.40 -16.46
CA ALA A 416 -29.11 -3.23 -16.75
C ALA A 416 -27.73 -3.27 -16.06
N THR A 417 -27.66 -3.73 -14.80
CA THR A 417 -26.36 -3.89 -14.11
C THR A 417 -25.50 -5.00 -14.72
N LEU A 418 -26.09 -6.10 -15.20
CA LEU A 418 -25.36 -7.15 -15.91
C LEU A 418 -24.82 -6.68 -17.27
N GLU A 419 -25.57 -5.85 -17.99
CA GLU A 419 -25.09 -5.20 -19.22
C GLU A 419 -24.02 -4.13 -18.99
N GLN A 420 -24.05 -3.43 -17.86
CA GLN A 420 -22.95 -2.55 -17.45
C GLN A 420 -21.69 -3.38 -17.14
N LEU A 421 -21.80 -4.40 -16.29
CA LEU A 421 -20.65 -5.26 -15.91
C LEU A 421 -20.03 -5.97 -17.13
N ARG A 422 -20.82 -6.39 -18.12
CA ARG A 422 -20.31 -6.92 -19.40
C ARG A 422 -19.46 -5.87 -20.14
N ARG A 423 -19.98 -4.65 -20.33
CA ARG A 423 -19.26 -3.55 -20.98
C ARG A 423 -17.97 -3.16 -20.24
N GLU A 424 -17.99 -3.21 -18.90
CA GLU A 424 -16.80 -2.97 -18.08
C GLU A 424 -15.75 -4.10 -18.26
N LEU A 425 -16.17 -5.37 -18.29
CA LEU A 425 -15.29 -6.52 -18.54
C LEU A 425 -14.69 -6.50 -19.95
N ASP A 426 -15.47 -6.18 -20.99
CA ASP A 426 -14.98 -6.01 -22.37
C ASP A 426 -14.00 -4.83 -22.47
N GLY A 427 -14.29 -3.73 -21.76
CA GLY A 427 -13.39 -2.60 -21.61
C GLY A 427 -12.04 -3.01 -21.00
N LEU A 428 -12.07 -3.70 -19.86
CA LEU A 428 -10.88 -4.21 -19.16
C LEU A 428 -10.08 -5.21 -20.02
N ARG A 429 -10.77 -6.08 -20.75
CA ARG A 429 -10.15 -6.99 -21.72
C ARG A 429 -9.41 -6.21 -22.81
N SER A 430 -10.04 -5.20 -23.40
CA SER A 430 -9.40 -4.37 -24.43
C SER A 430 -8.16 -3.62 -23.91
N THR A 431 -8.09 -3.29 -22.62
CA THR A 431 -6.88 -2.70 -22.01
C THR A 431 -5.80 -3.74 -21.76
N ALA A 432 -6.15 -4.95 -21.33
CA ALA A 432 -5.19 -6.05 -21.14
C ALA A 432 -4.56 -6.52 -22.48
N GLU A 433 -5.34 -6.56 -23.56
CA GLU A 433 -4.86 -6.88 -24.91
C GLU A 433 -3.96 -5.77 -25.49
N ARG A 434 -4.21 -4.49 -25.16
CA ARG A 434 -3.31 -3.37 -25.49
C ARG A 434 -2.00 -3.41 -24.69
N GLU A 435 -2.07 -3.72 -23.39
CA GLU A 435 -0.90 -3.91 -22.53
C GLU A 435 -0.02 -5.08 -23.00
N SER A 436 -0.59 -6.24 -23.34
CA SER A 436 0.17 -7.40 -23.83
C SER A 436 0.87 -7.11 -25.16
N ALA A 437 0.18 -6.43 -26.10
CA ALA A 437 0.77 -5.98 -27.36
C ALA A 437 1.92 -4.96 -27.15
N ALA A 438 1.79 -4.04 -26.19
CA ALA A 438 2.86 -3.10 -25.84
C ALA A 438 4.09 -3.81 -25.24
N ARG A 439 3.87 -4.79 -24.34
CA ARG A 439 4.93 -5.59 -23.74
C ARG A 439 5.66 -6.45 -24.77
N ALA A 440 4.95 -7.05 -25.73
CA ALA A 440 5.56 -7.81 -26.82
C ALA A 440 6.51 -6.95 -27.68
N ARG A 441 6.10 -5.72 -28.01
CA ARG A 441 6.96 -4.74 -28.73
C ARG A 441 8.19 -4.34 -27.92
N ALA A 442 8.03 -4.12 -26.61
CA ALA A 442 9.16 -3.79 -25.73
C ALA A 442 10.16 -4.96 -25.62
N GLN A 443 9.68 -6.20 -25.53
CA GLN A 443 10.53 -7.40 -25.53
C GLN A 443 11.25 -7.59 -26.87
N GLN A 444 10.57 -7.35 -28.00
CA GLN A 444 11.20 -7.35 -29.33
C GLN A 444 12.31 -6.29 -29.42
N ARG A 445 12.05 -5.05 -29.01
CA ARG A 445 13.07 -3.98 -29.08
C ARG A 445 14.25 -4.22 -28.12
N ALA A 446 14.02 -4.83 -26.95
CA ALA A 446 15.11 -5.27 -26.08
C ALA A 446 15.98 -6.36 -26.74
N ALA A 447 15.35 -7.35 -27.40
CA ALA A 447 16.05 -8.41 -28.12
C ALA A 447 16.73 -7.94 -29.43
N GLU A 448 16.38 -6.76 -29.95
CA GLU A 448 17.12 -6.06 -31.02
C GLU A 448 18.34 -5.34 -30.44
N LEU A 449 18.15 -4.51 -29.39
CA LEU A 449 19.23 -3.79 -28.70
C LEU A 449 20.32 -4.74 -28.15
N GLU A 450 19.94 -5.94 -27.70
CA GLU A 450 20.88 -6.99 -27.30
C GLU A 450 21.72 -7.53 -28.46
N ARG A 451 21.19 -7.57 -29.69
CA ARG A 451 21.96 -7.95 -30.89
C ARG A 451 22.87 -6.82 -31.32
N GLU A 452 22.34 -5.60 -31.43
CA GLU A 452 23.09 -4.37 -31.74
C GLU A 452 24.33 -4.23 -30.82
N LEU A 453 24.19 -4.48 -29.50
CA LEU A 453 25.31 -4.48 -28.55
C LEU A 453 26.33 -5.61 -28.74
N ARG A 454 25.90 -6.82 -29.12
CA ARG A 454 26.82 -7.95 -29.40
C ARG A 454 27.64 -7.65 -30.66
N ASP A 455 26.98 -7.13 -31.69
CA ASP A 455 27.61 -6.77 -32.96
C ASP A 455 28.56 -5.56 -32.82
N GLN A 456 28.27 -4.60 -31.93
CA GLN A 456 29.21 -3.54 -31.53
C GLN A 456 30.44 -4.09 -30.80
N ARG A 457 30.27 -5.05 -29.87
CA ARG A 457 31.41 -5.65 -29.15
C ARG A 457 32.36 -6.36 -30.12
N VAL A 458 31.83 -7.21 -31.01
CA VAL A 458 32.61 -7.91 -32.04
C VAL A 458 33.31 -6.92 -32.98
N ARG A 459 32.69 -5.77 -33.32
CA ARG A 459 33.37 -4.68 -34.04
C ARG A 459 34.53 -4.08 -33.23
N SER A 460 34.30 -3.76 -31.96
CA SER A 460 35.35 -3.18 -31.09
C SER A 460 36.53 -4.13 -30.85
N GLU A 461 36.28 -5.43 -30.68
CA GLU A 461 37.31 -6.48 -30.52
C GLU A 461 38.20 -6.57 -31.76
N ARG A 462 37.63 -6.44 -32.97
CA ARG A 462 38.40 -6.37 -34.22
C ARG A 462 39.23 -5.09 -34.31
N ALA A 463 38.69 -3.94 -33.89
CA ALA A 463 39.42 -2.67 -33.91
C ALA A 463 40.62 -2.67 -32.93
N TYR A 464 40.45 -3.17 -31.70
CA TYR A 464 41.59 -3.34 -30.77
C TYR A 464 42.68 -4.25 -31.36
N ARG A 465 42.28 -5.36 -31.99
CA ARG A 465 43.21 -6.29 -32.63
C ARG A 465 44.01 -5.62 -33.75
N ALA A 466 43.35 -4.87 -34.63
CA ALA A 466 44.01 -4.12 -35.70
C ALA A 466 44.99 -3.06 -35.16
N ILE A 467 44.68 -2.38 -34.06
CA ILE A 467 45.60 -1.43 -33.42
C ILE A 467 46.84 -2.13 -32.85
N GLU A 468 46.71 -3.28 -32.19
CA GLU A 468 47.87 -4.02 -31.69
C GLU A 468 48.72 -4.63 -32.83
N GLU A 469 48.08 -5.07 -33.92
CA GLU A 469 48.77 -5.50 -35.14
C GLU A 469 49.55 -4.32 -35.79
N LEU A 470 48.97 -3.11 -35.85
CA LEU A 470 49.64 -1.89 -36.32
C LEU A 470 50.77 -1.41 -35.38
N ARG A 471 50.57 -1.45 -34.06
CA ARG A 471 51.59 -1.10 -33.06
C ARG A 471 52.80 -2.03 -33.15
N THR A 472 52.56 -3.32 -33.38
CA THR A 472 53.60 -4.33 -33.61
C THR A 472 54.38 -4.03 -34.90
N ALA A 473 53.70 -3.68 -35.99
CA ALA A 473 54.35 -3.29 -37.25
C ALA A 473 55.19 -2.00 -37.09
N LEU A 474 54.66 -0.98 -36.42
CA LEU A 474 55.36 0.29 -36.18
C LEU A 474 56.58 0.10 -35.27
N ALA A 475 56.51 -0.78 -34.27
CA ALA A 475 57.66 -1.18 -33.46
C ALA A 475 58.75 -1.89 -34.30
N ALA A 476 58.38 -2.74 -35.26
CA ALA A 476 59.33 -3.38 -36.17
C ALA A 476 60.01 -2.37 -37.12
N VAL A 477 59.28 -1.38 -37.64
CA VAL A 477 59.88 -0.28 -38.44
C VAL A 477 60.89 0.52 -37.61
N ARG A 478 60.56 0.87 -36.36
CA ARG A 478 61.49 1.56 -35.45
C ARG A 478 62.73 0.72 -35.12
N ALA A 479 62.59 -0.59 -34.96
CA ALA A 479 63.73 -1.49 -34.76
C ALA A 479 64.67 -1.49 -35.98
N LEU A 480 64.12 -1.54 -37.20
CA LEU A 480 64.89 -1.44 -38.45
C LEU A 480 65.61 -0.08 -38.59
N GLN A 481 64.94 1.03 -38.22
CA GLN A 481 65.56 2.36 -38.18
C GLN A 481 66.74 2.41 -37.20
N ALA A 482 66.55 1.96 -35.95
CA ALA A 482 67.60 1.93 -34.94
C ALA A 482 68.80 1.04 -35.34
N SER A 483 68.55 -0.11 -35.99
CA SER A 483 69.60 -0.94 -36.57
C SER A 483 70.37 -0.24 -37.69
N SER A 484 69.69 0.57 -38.53
CA SER A 484 70.36 1.32 -39.60
C SER A 484 71.09 2.58 -39.11
N GLU A 485 70.74 3.13 -37.93
CA GLU A 485 71.54 4.19 -37.29
C GLU A 485 72.77 3.63 -36.59
N SER A 486 72.64 2.52 -35.88
CA SER A 486 73.78 1.82 -35.24
C SER A 486 74.82 1.32 -36.27
N ALA A 487 74.42 1.17 -37.54
CA ALA A 487 75.31 0.86 -38.65
C ALA A 487 76.07 2.08 -39.22
N ARG A 488 75.85 3.30 -38.73
CA ARG A 488 76.78 4.41 -38.99
C ARG A 488 78.05 4.18 -38.16
N PRO A 489 79.25 4.14 -38.76
CA PRO A 489 80.48 4.17 -37.97
C PRO A 489 80.50 5.46 -37.16
N ALA A 490 80.67 5.34 -35.83
CA ALA A 490 80.70 6.47 -34.92
C ALA A 490 82.01 7.25 -35.11
N ASP A 491 82.00 8.19 -36.06
CA ASP A 491 83.06 9.19 -36.20
C ASP A 491 83.12 9.99 -34.89
N VAL A 492 84.24 9.90 -34.17
CA VAL A 492 84.33 10.33 -32.76
C VAL A 492 84.40 11.86 -32.70
N ILE A 493 83.23 12.50 -32.71
CA ILE A 493 83.09 13.92 -32.40
C ILE A 493 83.40 14.08 -30.90
N GLU A 494 84.65 14.42 -30.59
CA GLU A 494 85.07 14.60 -29.20
C GLU A 494 84.19 15.63 -28.48
N PRO A 495 83.74 15.35 -27.24
CA PRO A 495 82.79 16.21 -26.52
C PRO A 495 83.35 17.62 -26.25
N GLN A 496 84.67 17.80 -26.33
CA GLN A 496 85.33 19.10 -26.23
C GLN A 496 84.91 20.04 -27.37
N ARG A 497 84.79 19.55 -28.62
CA ARG A 497 84.34 20.37 -29.75
C ARG A 497 82.86 20.73 -29.67
N LEU A 498 82.04 19.84 -29.12
CA LEU A 498 80.63 20.13 -28.85
C LEU A 498 80.48 21.18 -27.73
N ALA A 499 81.31 21.09 -26.68
CA ALA A 499 81.36 22.08 -25.61
C ALA A 499 81.82 23.46 -26.11
N GLU A 500 82.87 23.53 -26.96
CA GLU A 500 83.27 24.80 -27.59
C GLU A 500 82.17 25.38 -28.50
N ALA A 501 81.48 24.55 -29.28
CA ALA A 501 80.39 25.00 -30.14
C ALA A 501 79.21 25.57 -29.31
N LEU A 502 78.83 24.90 -28.21
CA LEU A 502 77.79 25.37 -27.29
C LEU A 502 78.22 26.60 -26.48
N ALA A 503 79.52 26.76 -26.19
CA ALA A 503 80.06 27.98 -25.60
C ALA A 503 79.91 29.17 -26.55
N ARG A 504 80.38 29.03 -27.81
CA ARG A 504 80.24 30.09 -28.84
C ARG A 504 78.78 30.41 -29.16
N LEU A 505 77.88 29.43 -29.11
CA LEU A 505 76.44 29.67 -29.33
C LEU A 505 75.80 30.45 -28.18
N ARG A 506 76.26 30.27 -26.92
CA ARG A 506 75.84 31.08 -25.77
C ARG A 506 76.48 32.46 -25.76
N GLU A 507 77.70 32.59 -26.24
CA GLU A 507 78.41 33.87 -26.38
C GLU A 507 77.85 34.75 -27.50
N ALA A 508 77.20 34.14 -28.50
CA ALA A 508 76.47 34.84 -29.57
C ALA A 508 75.01 35.21 -29.22
N ALA A 509 74.50 34.82 -28.04
CA ALA A 509 73.15 35.11 -27.59
C ALA A 509 73.11 36.34 -26.67
N THR A 510 72.96 37.53 -27.27
CA THR A 510 72.93 38.82 -26.56
C THR A 510 71.72 38.93 -25.62
N PRO A 511 71.89 39.39 -24.36
CA PRO A 511 70.79 39.51 -23.40
C PRO A 511 70.06 40.87 -23.49
N GLU A 512 69.06 40.97 -24.37
CA GLU A 512 68.08 42.07 -24.38
C GLU A 512 66.64 41.52 -24.31
N GLU A 513 66.21 41.00 -23.14
CA GLU A 513 64.79 40.82 -22.75
C GLU A 513 64.67 40.28 -21.29
N GLN A 514 65.08 41.06 -20.29
CA GLN A 514 64.86 40.74 -18.86
C GLN A 514 64.34 41.93 -18.03
N GLU A 515 63.29 42.60 -18.52
CA GLU A 515 62.59 43.67 -17.77
C GLU A 515 61.06 43.59 -17.92
N ALA A 516 60.48 42.37 -17.84
CA ALA A 516 59.04 42.15 -18.02
C ALA A 516 58.47 40.90 -17.29
N ALA A 517 58.84 40.66 -16.02
CA ALA A 517 58.39 39.43 -15.31
C ALA A 517 58.31 39.52 -13.76
N GLN A 518 57.74 40.58 -13.18
CA GLN A 518 57.30 40.58 -11.76
C GLN A 518 55.98 41.33 -11.54
N GLU A 519 54.86 40.68 -11.83
CA GLU A 519 53.58 41.00 -11.19
C GLU A 519 52.66 39.77 -11.20
N PRO A 520 52.04 39.37 -10.07
CA PRO A 520 51.08 38.27 -10.02
C PRO A 520 49.68 38.72 -10.46
N PRO A 521 48.83 37.82 -10.98
CA PRO A 521 47.47 38.18 -11.38
C PRO A 521 46.58 38.42 -10.16
N GLU A 522 46.14 39.66 -9.95
CA GLU A 522 45.03 39.97 -9.04
C GLU A 522 43.70 39.43 -9.59
N GLU A 523 42.81 39.00 -8.70
CA GLU A 523 41.43 38.64 -9.05
C GLU A 523 40.63 39.91 -9.39
N PRO A 524 39.81 39.91 -10.46
CA PRO A 524 39.04 41.08 -10.85
C PRO A 524 37.86 41.33 -9.90
N ALA A 525 38.10 42.10 -8.84
CA ALA A 525 37.05 42.68 -8.03
C ALA A 525 36.16 43.60 -8.90
N PRO A 526 34.83 43.41 -8.95
CA PRO A 526 33.96 44.26 -9.76
C PRO A 526 33.97 45.70 -9.21
N SER A 527 34.32 46.65 -10.07
CA SER A 527 34.38 48.06 -9.71
C SER A 527 33.02 48.58 -9.26
N GLY A 528 32.98 49.30 -8.14
CA GLY A 528 31.74 49.85 -7.58
C GLY A 528 31.15 50.95 -8.45
N VAL A 529 29.89 50.78 -8.84
CA VAL A 529 29.05 51.91 -9.28
C VAL A 529 28.68 52.74 -8.05
N GLN A 530 29.05 54.01 -8.04
CA GLN A 530 28.63 54.95 -7.01
C GLN A 530 27.17 55.38 -7.25
N GLU A 531 26.21 54.60 -6.77
CA GLU A 531 24.86 55.13 -6.54
C GLU A 531 24.77 55.82 -5.18
N ARG A 532 23.94 56.88 -5.11
CA ARG A 532 23.86 57.77 -3.95
C ARG A 532 23.16 57.11 -2.77
N SER A 533 23.67 57.38 -1.57
CA SER A 533 22.93 57.21 -0.32
C SER A 533 21.82 58.27 -0.21
N GLU A 534 20.65 57.97 -0.76
CA GLU A 534 19.38 58.57 -0.37
C GLU A 534 18.51 57.45 0.19
N ASP A 535 18.42 57.33 1.53
CA ASP A 535 17.55 56.35 2.20
C ASP A 535 16.07 56.68 1.93
N PRO A 536 15.31 55.81 1.22
CA PRO A 536 13.87 55.89 1.18
C PRO A 536 13.33 55.04 2.33
N GLU A 537 12.78 55.69 3.37
CA GLU A 537 12.07 55.02 4.46
C GLU A 537 11.09 53.98 3.87
N PRO A 538 11.24 52.68 4.18
CA PRO A 538 10.60 51.62 3.41
C PRO A 538 9.07 51.78 3.49
N PRO A 539 8.36 51.87 2.35
CA PRO A 539 6.94 52.21 2.36
C PRO A 539 6.18 51.15 3.14
N ARG A 540 5.60 51.58 4.27
CA ARG A 540 4.68 50.74 5.06
C ARG A 540 3.62 50.20 4.12
N LEU A 541 3.66 48.89 3.86
CA LEU A 541 2.75 48.23 2.93
C LEU A 541 1.33 48.34 3.45
N VAL A 542 0.60 49.35 2.96
CA VAL A 542 -0.84 49.49 3.17
C VAL A 542 -1.49 48.31 2.49
N PHE A 543 -1.81 47.30 3.29
CA PHE A 543 -2.46 46.09 2.83
C PHE A 543 -3.81 46.48 2.25
N LEU A 544 -4.01 46.29 0.94
CA LEU A 544 -5.33 46.46 0.34
C LEU A 544 -6.29 45.50 1.02
N GLU A 545 -7.22 46.06 1.80
CA GLU A 545 -8.28 45.27 2.41
C GLU A 545 -9.07 44.58 1.29
N PRO A 546 -9.21 43.24 1.33
CA PRO A 546 -9.97 42.53 0.31
C PRO A 546 -11.41 43.03 0.32
N PRO A 547 -12.06 43.19 -0.86
CA PRO A 547 -13.36 43.84 -0.95
C PRO A 547 -14.38 43.19 0.00
N ASP A 548 -15.04 44.05 0.78
CA ASP A 548 -15.70 43.75 2.07
C ASP A 548 -17.02 42.95 1.96
N ASN A 549 -17.16 42.17 0.89
CA ASN A 549 -18.36 41.41 0.54
C ASN A 549 -18.26 39.94 1.01
N GLN A 550 -17.77 39.73 2.24
CA GLN A 550 -17.84 38.44 2.93
C GLN A 550 -18.93 38.51 3.99
N GLN A 551 -20.12 37.99 3.66
CA GLN A 551 -21.10 37.59 4.66
C GLN A 551 -20.39 36.67 5.68
N GLN A 552 -20.29 37.11 6.93
CA GLN A 552 -19.70 36.29 7.99
C GLN A 552 -20.58 35.04 8.15
N PRO A 553 -20.03 33.82 7.98
CA PRO A 553 -20.83 32.61 8.12
C PRO A 553 -21.25 32.44 9.58
N GLU A 554 -22.55 32.24 9.78
CA GLU A 554 -23.17 32.00 11.10
C GLU A 554 -22.35 30.96 11.91
N PRO A 555 -21.93 31.28 13.15
CA PRO A 555 -20.94 30.48 13.90
C PRO A 555 -21.45 29.13 14.44
N GLY A 556 -22.59 28.63 13.93
CA GLY A 556 -23.18 27.33 14.27
C GLY A 556 -22.87 26.19 13.31
N GLY A 557 -22.05 26.41 12.27
CA GLY A 557 -21.68 25.38 11.29
C GLY A 557 -20.88 24.23 11.90
N ALA A 558 -21.44 23.01 11.93
CA ALA A 558 -20.75 21.83 12.42
C ALA A 558 -19.57 21.44 11.52
N GLN A 559 -18.34 21.75 11.97
CA GLN A 559 -17.11 21.61 11.20
C GLN A 559 -16.91 20.18 10.64
N ARG A 560 -16.55 20.09 9.36
CA ARG A 560 -16.30 18.78 8.73
C ARG A 560 -14.91 18.25 9.10
N PRO A 561 -14.73 16.96 9.41
CA PRO A 561 -13.45 16.37 9.77
C PRO A 561 -12.55 16.16 8.54
N TRP A 562 -12.01 17.26 8.01
CA TRP A 562 -11.21 17.35 6.78
C TRP A 562 -9.93 16.50 6.80
N LEU A 563 -9.34 16.29 7.98
CA LEU A 563 -8.08 15.55 8.12
C LEU A 563 -8.23 14.05 7.82
N ALA A 564 -9.43 13.47 8.02
CA ALA A 564 -9.69 12.05 7.78
C ALA A 564 -9.56 11.61 6.30
N PRO A 565 -10.17 12.29 5.31
CA PRO A 565 -9.93 12.00 3.90
C PRO A 565 -8.49 12.34 3.47
N VAL A 566 -7.91 13.44 3.97
CA VAL A 566 -6.53 13.86 3.65
C VAL A 566 -5.51 12.81 4.10
N PHE A 567 -5.57 12.36 5.36
CA PHE A 567 -4.69 11.31 5.87
C PHE A 567 -4.85 9.98 5.09
N ARG A 568 -6.07 9.65 4.65
CA ARG A 568 -6.34 8.47 3.79
C ARG A 568 -5.84 8.65 2.36
N ALA A 569 -5.78 9.87 1.84
CA ALA A 569 -5.16 10.16 0.54
C ALA A 569 -3.63 10.08 0.64
N LEU A 570 -3.04 10.70 1.67
CA LEU A 570 -1.61 10.67 1.95
C LEU A 570 -1.14 9.23 2.15
N ALA A 571 -1.76 8.45 3.04
CA ALA A 571 -1.35 7.07 3.34
C ALA A 571 -1.46 6.10 2.15
N ARG A 572 -2.19 6.45 1.08
CA ARG A 572 -2.24 5.69 -0.18
C ARG A 572 -1.12 6.07 -1.16
N ARG A 573 -0.63 7.31 -1.11
CA ARG A 573 0.47 7.82 -1.95
C ARG A 573 1.84 7.61 -1.30
N ASP A 574 1.93 7.91 -0.01
CA ASP A 574 3.08 7.73 0.86
C ASP A 574 2.60 7.37 2.28
N ALA A 575 2.65 6.08 2.59
CA ALA A 575 2.31 5.57 3.91
C ALA A 575 3.33 5.99 4.99
N ALA A 576 4.61 6.17 4.65
CA ALA A 576 5.64 6.56 5.61
C ALA A 576 5.48 8.04 6.00
N GLY A 577 5.26 8.93 5.04
CA GLY A 577 4.94 10.34 5.27
C GLY A 577 3.65 10.54 6.07
N ALA A 578 2.61 9.74 5.82
CA ALA A 578 1.41 9.72 6.67
C ALA A 578 1.71 9.23 8.11
N GLY A 579 2.61 8.27 8.27
CA GLY A 579 3.07 7.83 9.58
C GLY A 579 3.86 8.92 10.32
N ARG A 580 4.69 9.70 9.62
CA ARG A 580 5.38 10.86 10.21
C ARG A 580 4.41 11.98 10.59
N LEU A 581 3.42 12.27 9.74
CA LEU A 581 2.35 13.23 10.04
C LEU A 581 1.57 12.84 11.32
N LEU A 582 1.34 11.55 11.57
CA LEU A 582 0.72 11.11 12.82
C LEU A 582 1.57 11.45 14.05
N LEU A 583 2.91 11.37 13.95
CA LEU A 583 3.82 11.75 15.04
C LEU A 583 3.81 13.26 15.26
N ASP A 584 3.85 14.06 14.18
CA ASP A 584 3.76 15.52 14.26
C ASP A 584 2.48 15.98 14.98
N LEU A 585 1.37 15.23 14.80
CA LEU A 585 0.05 15.52 15.38
C LEU A 585 -0.10 15.12 16.86
N LEU A 586 0.84 14.36 17.45
CA LEU A 586 0.74 13.89 18.84
C LEU A 586 0.55 15.00 19.90
N PRO A 587 1.12 16.22 19.77
CA PRO A 587 0.84 17.32 20.70
C PRO A 587 -0.66 17.68 20.81
N ALA A 588 -1.42 17.58 19.72
CA ALA A 588 -2.87 17.82 19.72
C ALA A 588 -3.70 16.63 20.23
N GLN A 589 -3.07 15.57 20.78
CA GLN A 589 -3.79 14.39 21.25
C GLN A 589 -4.75 14.70 22.41
N ARG A 590 -4.46 15.75 23.20
CA ARG A 590 -5.30 16.22 24.31
C ARG A 590 -6.60 16.86 23.80
N ALA A 591 -6.51 17.84 22.89
CA ALA A 591 -7.68 18.41 22.21
C ALA A 591 -8.49 17.35 21.43
N ALA A 592 -7.81 16.41 20.75
CA ALA A 592 -8.47 15.38 19.97
C ALA A 592 -9.19 14.32 20.81
N TYR A 593 -8.66 13.97 21.99
CA TYR A 593 -9.16 12.91 22.86
C TYR A 593 -9.05 13.31 24.34
N PRO A 594 -10.05 14.01 24.92
CA PRO A 594 -9.98 14.57 26.27
C PRO A 594 -9.99 13.56 27.45
N ARG A 595 -9.77 12.27 27.21
CA ARG A 595 -9.65 11.23 28.26
C ARG A 595 -8.17 10.88 28.48
N PRO A 596 -7.71 10.62 29.72
CA PRO A 596 -6.38 10.12 29.96
C PRO A 596 -6.11 8.81 29.19
N VAL A 597 -4.90 8.66 28.66
CA VAL A 597 -4.45 7.45 27.95
C VAL A 597 -2.92 7.43 27.90
N ALA A 598 -2.30 6.27 28.09
CA ALA A 598 -0.86 6.05 27.96
C ALA A 598 -0.59 4.92 26.95
N TYR A 599 0.20 5.18 25.92
CA TYR A 599 0.48 4.20 24.87
C TYR A 599 1.88 4.33 24.29
N ASP A 600 2.38 3.25 23.70
CA ASP A 600 3.68 3.21 23.02
C ASP A 600 3.52 2.93 21.53
N LEU A 601 4.25 3.67 20.70
CA LEU A 601 4.43 3.42 19.27
C LEU A 601 5.82 2.83 19.08
N VAL A 602 5.95 1.58 18.66
CA VAL A 602 7.24 0.90 18.44
C VAL A 602 7.49 0.80 16.94
N LEU A 603 8.40 1.66 16.44
CA LEU A 603 8.46 2.07 15.05
C LEU A 603 9.60 1.44 14.24
N GLY A 604 10.41 0.58 14.86
CA GLY A 604 11.57 -0.06 14.26
C GLY A 604 12.86 0.74 14.47
N GLU A 605 13.97 0.23 13.93
CA GLU A 605 15.33 0.70 14.24
C GLU A 605 15.60 2.18 13.88
N GLU A 606 14.91 2.73 12.87
CA GLU A 606 15.06 4.15 12.47
C GLU A 606 14.43 5.16 13.45
N PHE A 607 13.47 4.75 14.28
CA PHE A 607 12.63 5.65 15.08
C PHE A 607 12.42 5.20 16.53
N GLY A 608 12.96 4.03 16.92
CA GLY A 608 12.86 3.47 18.26
C GLY A 608 11.40 3.30 18.72
N CYS A 609 11.09 3.89 19.87
CA CYS A 609 9.78 3.93 20.47
C CYS A 609 9.37 5.36 20.88
N VAL A 610 8.15 5.75 20.50
CA VAL A 610 7.52 6.99 20.99
C VAL A 610 6.54 6.62 22.09
N GLN A 611 6.85 7.00 23.31
CA GLN A 611 6.03 6.82 24.50
C GLN A 611 5.16 8.06 24.68
N VAL A 612 3.83 7.90 24.66
CA VAL A 612 2.88 9.00 24.83
C VAL A 612 2.09 8.81 26.12
N THR A 613 1.86 9.90 26.86
CA THR A 613 1.06 9.91 28.09
C THR A 613 0.20 11.18 28.14
N VAL A 614 -1.11 11.01 28.00
CA VAL A 614 -2.10 12.09 28.08
C VAL A 614 -2.71 12.08 29.48
N ARG A 615 -2.65 13.21 30.19
CA ARG A 615 -3.25 13.38 31.53
C ARG A 615 -4.31 14.49 31.49
N THR A 616 -4.40 15.31 32.54
CA THR A 616 -5.17 16.56 32.56
C THR A 616 -4.59 17.61 31.63
N ASP A 617 -3.27 17.60 31.48
CA ASP A 617 -2.46 18.70 30.93
C ASP A 617 -2.07 18.40 29.46
N ALA A 618 -1.07 19.13 28.93
CA ALA A 618 -0.46 18.83 27.63
C ALA A 618 0.10 17.39 27.60
N PRO A 619 0.07 16.70 26.44
CA PRO A 619 0.53 15.32 26.36
C PRO A 619 2.05 15.21 26.48
N GLU A 620 2.50 14.35 27.37
CA GLU A 620 3.91 14.01 27.55
C GLU A 620 4.33 13.03 26.45
N ILE A 621 5.32 13.41 25.64
CA ILE A 621 5.82 12.64 24.50
C ILE A 621 7.33 12.42 24.69
N VAL A 622 7.74 11.17 24.88
CA VAL A 622 9.13 10.78 25.15
C VAL A 622 9.61 9.82 24.06
N TYR A 623 10.75 10.13 23.45
CA TYR A 623 11.43 9.24 22.50
C TYR A 623 12.43 8.37 23.28
N SER A 624 12.38 7.05 23.06
CA SER A 624 13.11 6.02 23.81
C SER A 624 13.46 4.86 22.89
N ASP A 625 14.59 4.17 23.08
CA ASP A 625 14.92 2.97 22.31
C ASP A 625 14.02 1.77 22.66
N ALA A 626 13.42 1.78 23.85
CA ALA A 626 12.59 0.69 24.38
C ALA A 626 11.15 1.13 24.71
N PRO A 627 10.14 0.25 24.49
CA PRO A 627 8.79 0.44 25.02
C PRO A 627 8.73 0.19 26.53
N ARG A 628 7.68 0.72 27.17
CA ARG A 628 7.41 0.53 28.60
C ARG A 628 6.90 -0.90 28.86
N PRO A 629 7.01 -1.41 30.11
CA PRO A 629 6.33 -2.65 30.49
C PRO A 629 4.81 -2.48 30.33
N SER A 630 4.12 -3.51 29.83
CA SER A 630 2.68 -3.46 29.50
C SER A 630 1.72 -3.27 30.69
N ALA A 631 2.24 -3.12 31.90
CA ALA A 631 1.48 -2.71 33.09
C ALA A 631 1.40 -1.18 33.26
N HIS A 632 2.16 -0.41 32.47
CA HIS A 632 2.24 1.06 32.53
C HIS A 632 1.64 1.75 31.28
N VAL A 633 1.06 0.97 30.36
CA VAL A 633 0.46 1.46 29.11
C VAL A 633 -0.81 0.69 28.79
N ASP A 634 -1.83 1.41 28.33
CA ASP A 634 -3.11 0.87 27.91
C ASP A 634 -2.97 0.00 26.66
N PHE A 635 -2.13 0.44 25.70
CA PHE A 635 -1.83 -0.30 24.49
C PHE A 635 -0.45 -0.01 23.91
N GLN A 636 0.02 -0.91 23.05
CA GLN A 636 1.24 -0.75 22.26
C GLN A 636 0.95 -1.05 20.79
N ALA A 637 1.32 -0.13 19.89
CA ALA A 637 1.24 -0.31 18.45
C ALA A 637 2.63 -0.59 17.87
N VAL A 638 2.86 -1.78 17.33
CA VAL A 638 4.18 -2.27 16.88
C VAL A 638 4.20 -2.43 15.36
N GLY A 639 5.08 -1.67 14.70
CA GLY A 639 5.30 -1.71 13.26
C GLY A 639 5.83 -0.37 12.73
N ASP A 640 6.40 -0.38 11.52
CA ASP A 640 6.93 0.84 10.89
C ASP A 640 5.85 1.93 10.68
N LEU A 641 6.31 3.15 10.41
CA LEU A 641 5.47 4.34 10.15
C LEU A 641 4.38 4.05 9.10
N ALA A 642 4.72 3.31 8.03
CA ALA A 642 3.80 2.95 6.97
C ALA A 642 2.72 1.96 7.42
N SER A 643 3.09 1.03 8.29
CA SER A 643 2.20 0.03 8.90
C SER A 643 1.27 0.65 9.93
N LEU A 644 1.72 1.70 10.63
CA LEU A 644 0.91 2.50 11.55
C LEU A 644 -0.11 3.37 10.80
N ALA A 645 0.30 4.05 9.71
CA ALA A 645 -0.62 4.76 8.82
C ALA A 645 -1.67 3.82 8.18
N ARG A 646 -1.24 2.62 7.76
CA ARG A 646 -2.14 1.55 7.27
C ARG A 646 -3.11 1.07 8.36
N LEU A 647 -2.67 0.90 9.61
CA LEU A 647 -3.55 0.52 10.73
C LEU A 647 -4.68 1.53 10.95
N LEU A 648 -4.39 2.83 10.94
CA LEU A 648 -5.42 3.86 11.17
C LEU A 648 -6.38 4.00 9.97
N THR A 649 -5.89 3.84 8.74
CA THR A 649 -6.70 3.98 7.52
C THR A 649 -7.47 2.73 7.11
N ALA A 650 -7.04 1.54 7.50
CA ALA A 650 -7.67 0.27 7.14
C ALA A 650 -9.08 0.08 7.74
N GLY A 651 -9.95 -0.60 6.99
CA GLY A 651 -11.25 -1.09 7.47
C GLY A 651 -11.13 -2.23 8.48
N PRO A 652 -12.22 -2.59 9.19
CA PRO A 652 -12.18 -3.53 10.31
C PRO A 652 -11.64 -4.92 9.95
N LEU A 653 -11.93 -5.45 8.75
CA LEU A 653 -11.36 -6.73 8.28
C LEU A 653 -9.85 -6.62 8.00
N ARG A 654 -9.42 -5.67 7.16
CA ARG A 654 -7.98 -5.49 6.84
C ARG A 654 -7.12 -5.19 8.07
N ARG A 655 -7.67 -4.63 9.16
CA ARG A 655 -6.96 -4.49 10.45
C ARG A 655 -6.66 -5.82 11.17
N ARG A 656 -7.43 -6.89 10.92
CA ARG A 656 -7.23 -8.21 11.55
C ARG A 656 -6.33 -9.14 10.73
N LEU A 657 -6.37 -9.03 9.40
CA LEU A 657 -5.77 -10.01 8.47
C LEU A 657 -4.79 -9.40 7.44
N GLY A 658 -4.73 -8.07 7.31
CA GLY A 658 -3.92 -7.42 6.27
C GLY A 658 -2.41 -7.50 6.53
N PRO A 659 -1.59 -7.90 5.54
CA PRO A 659 -0.13 -7.78 5.64
C PRO A 659 0.29 -6.30 5.66
N GLY A 660 1.40 -5.98 6.34
CA GLY A 660 1.93 -4.61 6.43
C GLY A 660 1.06 -3.66 7.25
N VAL A 661 0.36 -4.16 8.28
CA VAL A 661 -0.43 -3.40 9.25
C VAL A 661 0.20 -3.52 10.63
N ALA A 662 0.32 -2.42 11.38
CA ALA A 662 0.92 -2.42 12.71
C ALA A 662 0.09 -3.27 13.70
N ARG A 663 0.79 -4.06 14.52
CA ARG A 663 0.18 -4.99 15.48
C ARG A 663 -0.13 -4.29 16.79
N VAL A 664 -1.38 -4.34 17.24
CA VAL A 664 -1.83 -3.73 18.51
C VAL A 664 -1.92 -4.80 19.61
N ARG A 665 -1.18 -4.55 20.69
CA ARG A 665 -1.19 -5.25 21.99
C ARG A 665 -1.84 -4.35 23.04
N GLY A 666 -2.40 -4.93 24.11
CA GLY A 666 -3.21 -4.18 25.09
C GLY A 666 -4.61 -3.88 24.55
N ASP A 667 -5.26 -2.85 25.10
CA ASP A 667 -6.62 -2.47 24.74
C ASP A 667 -6.71 -1.94 23.29
N ARG A 668 -7.67 -2.46 22.52
CA ARG A 668 -7.90 -2.10 21.12
C ARG A 668 -8.95 -1.02 20.94
N ASP A 669 -9.71 -0.72 21.99
CA ASP A 669 -10.72 0.35 21.97
C ASP A 669 -10.09 1.69 22.36
N LEU A 670 -9.08 1.71 23.24
CA LEU A 670 -8.25 2.90 23.49
C LEU A 670 -7.38 3.32 22.30
N LEU A 671 -7.20 2.47 21.29
CA LEU A 671 -6.73 2.87 19.94
C LEU A 671 -7.66 3.91 19.27
N ALA A 672 -8.85 4.18 19.83
CA ALA A 672 -9.67 5.34 19.49
C ALA A 672 -8.93 6.67 19.66
N ALA A 673 -7.98 6.81 20.60
CA ALA A 673 -7.22 8.04 20.82
C ALA A 673 -6.44 8.47 19.55
N LEU A 674 -5.64 7.57 18.97
CA LEU A 674 -4.93 7.79 17.71
C LEU A 674 -5.86 7.97 16.51
N ARG A 675 -7.07 7.38 16.55
CA ARG A 675 -8.09 7.61 15.51
C ARG A 675 -8.76 8.98 15.67
N ALA A 676 -8.83 9.53 16.87
CA ALA A 676 -9.44 10.82 17.15
C ALA A 676 -8.59 11.96 16.59
N LEU A 677 -7.25 11.89 16.70
CA LEU A 677 -6.32 12.82 16.02
C LEU A 677 -6.63 13.04 14.53
N ILE A 678 -7.13 12.02 13.85
CA ILE A 678 -7.44 12.04 12.40
C ILE A 678 -8.93 12.36 12.14
N ARG A 679 -9.82 12.17 13.12
CA ARG A 679 -11.30 12.19 12.94
C ARG A 679 -12.00 13.36 13.64
N THR A 680 -11.41 13.96 14.65
CA THR A 680 -11.89 15.19 15.27
C THR A 680 -11.64 16.34 14.26
N PRO A 681 -12.61 17.25 14.03
CA PRO A 681 -12.34 18.46 13.27
C PRO A 681 -11.38 19.34 14.09
N LEU A 682 -10.12 19.35 13.68
CA LEU A 682 -9.07 20.20 14.26
C LEU A 682 -8.69 21.24 13.20
N GLU A 683 -8.74 22.52 13.55
CA GLU A 683 -8.24 23.58 12.68
C GLU A 683 -6.71 23.64 12.70
N LEU A 684 -6.08 24.20 11.66
CA LEU A 684 -4.62 24.37 11.62
C LEU A 684 -4.13 25.33 12.72
N SER A 685 -4.97 26.31 13.09
CA SER A 685 -4.82 27.21 14.24
C SER A 685 -4.78 26.41 15.56
N THR A 686 -5.78 25.55 15.80
CA THR A 686 -5.82 24.67 16.97
C THR A 686 -4.60 23.76 17.05
N LEU A 687 -4.19 23.16 15.92
CA LEU A 687 -2.98 22.33 15.88
C LEU A 687 -1.74 23.15 16.26
N TYR A 688 -1.55 24.33 15.67
CA TYR A 688 -0.41 25.20 15.98
C TYR A 688 -0.36 25.63 17.47
N ALA A 689 -1.52 25.97 18.04
CA ALA A 689 -1.69 26.35 19.44
C ALA A 689 -1.44 25.18 20.41
N GLU A 690 -1.87 23.96 20.07
CA GLU A 690 -1.53 22.72 20.80
C GLU A 690 -0.06 22.28 20.60
N GLY A 691 0.79 23.12 20.00
CA GLY A 691 2.22 22.88 19.85
C GLY A 691 2.61 21.95 18.71
N VAL A 692 1.70 21.59 17.80
CA VAL A 692 2.01 20.76 16.62
C VAL A 692 3.01 21.48 15.71
N ARG A 693 4.07 20.78 15.32
CA ARG A 693 5.09 21.25 14.38
C ARG A 693 5.26 20.19 13.28
N ILE A 694 4.86 20.55 12.07
CA ILE A 694 4.90 19.68 10.88
C ILE A 694 5.93 20.27 9.91
N GLU A 695 6.78 19.42 9.34
CA GLU A 695 7.79 19.83 8.36
C GLU A 695 7.14 20.53 7.14
N PRO A 696 7.69 21.65 6.61
CA PRO A 696 7.09 22.39 5.50
C PRO A 696 6.71 21.56 4.26
N SER A 697 7.55 20.59 3.88
CA SER A 697 7.27 19.64 2.80
C SER A 697 5.98 18.82 3.04
N ARG A 698 5.73 18.44 4.31
CA ARG A 698 4.55 17.70 4.78
C ARG A 698 3.35 18.62 4.94
N VAL A 699 3.48 19.84 5.47
CA VAL A 699 2.38 20.82 5.55
C VAL A 699 1.83 21.11 4.15
N LEU A 700 2.71 21.44 3.20
CA LEU A 700 2.30 21.69 1.82
C LEU A 700 1.69 20.44 1.16
N SER A 701 2.13 19.23 1.55
CA SER A 701 1.54 17.96 1.09
C SER A 701 0.14 17.68 1.68
N VAL A 702 -0.11 18.09 2.92
CA VAL A 702 -1.44 18.05 3.55
C VAL A 702 -2.37 19.04 2.86
N VAL A 703 -1.94 20.29 2.69
CA VAL A 703 -2.69 21.34 1.98
C VAL A 703 -2.99 20.97 0.52
N ALA A 704 -2.02 20.37 -0.20
CA ALA A 704 -2.22 19.86 -1.56
C ALA A 704 -3.35 18.81 -1.68
N LEU A 705 -3.67 18.12 -0.59
CA LEU A 705 -4.72 17.11 -0.50
C LEU A 705 -6.03 17.65 0.09
N MET A 706 -6.02 18.85 0.71
CA MET A 706 -7.22 19.57 1.17
C MET A 706 -7.95 20.26 0.01
N ILE A 707 -7.21 20.74 -0.98
CA ILE A 707 -7.74 21.52 -2.12
C ILE A 707 -8.34 20.57 -3.17
N GLU A 708 -9.64 20.72 -3.47
CA GLU A 708 -10.25 19.97 -4.57
C GLU A 708 -9.70 20.44 -5.94
N PRO A 709 -9.47 19.53 -6.91
CA PRO A 709 -9.02 19.90 -8.25
C PRO A 709 -9.97 20.86 -8.98
N SER A 710 -11.26 20.81 -8.68
CA SER A 710 -12.29 21.71 -9.20
C SER A 710 -12.06 23.18 -8.82
N TRP A 711 -11.41 23.45 -7.68
CA TRP A 711 -11.18 24.81 -7.19
C TRP A 711 -9.95 25.47 -7.84
N THR A 712 -9.10 24.69 -8.52
CA THR A 712 -7.88 25.18 -9.18
C THR A 712 -8.11 25.50 -10.66
N ALA A 713 -9.31 25.32 -11.19
CA ALA A 713 -9.65 25.63 -12.58
C ALA A 713 -9.39 27.12 -12.90
N GLY A 714 -8.67 27.39 -13.98
CA GLY A 714 -8.20 28.72 -14.37
C GLY A 714 -6.93 29.22 -13.66
N GLU A 715 -6.52 28.61 -12.54
CA GLU A 715 -5.39 29.07 -11.72
C GLU A 715 -4.11 28.26 -11.98
N ARG A 716 -2.98 28.94 -12.22
CA ARG A 716 -1.69 28.30 -12.53
C ARG A 716 -0.54 29.03 -11.84
N PHE A 717 -0.03 28.47 -10.75
CA PHE A 717 1.06 29.07 -9.97
C PHE A 717 1.83 28.05 -9.13
N THR A 718 3.00 28.44 -8.65
CA THR A 718 3.86 27.70 -7.72
C THR A 718 4.19 28.59 -6.53
N ILE A 719 3.89 28.10 -5.32
CA ILE A 719 4.20 28.76 -4.05
C ILE A 719 5.32 27.96 -3.37
N ALA A 720 6.45 28.61 -3.06
CA ALA A 720 7.54 27.99 -2.32
C ALA A 720 7.55 28.44 -0.85
N HIS A 721 8.02 27.58 0.06
CA HIS A 721 8.40 27.95 1.42
C HIS A 721 9.92 27.99 1.55
N ARG A 722 10.45 29.10 2.07
CA ARG A 722 11.89 29.32 2.27
C ARG A 722 12.18 29.69 3.72
N GLU A 723 13.14 28.99 4.33
CA GLU A 723 13.71 29.36 5.63
C GLU A 723 15.14 29.86 5.39
N THR A 724 15.42 31.10 5.79
CA THR A 724 16.61 31.87 5.37
C THR A 724 16.74 31.83 3.84
N ASP A 725 17.70 31.09 3.27
CA ASP A 725 17.87 30.91 1.83
C ASP A 725 17.49 29.52 1.30
N ARG A 726 17.15 28.58 2.19
CA ARG A 726 16.83 27.20 1.79
C ARG A 726 15.33 27.05 1.52
N VAL A 727 14.98 26.67 0.29
CA VAL A 727 13.63 26.19 -0.02
C VAL A 727 13.42 24.83 0.65
N LEU A 728 12.40 24.72 1.51
CA LEU A 728 12.07 23.51 2.27
C LEU A 728 10.85 22.76 1.70
N GLY A 729 10.17 23.36 0.72
CA GLY A 729 9.08 22.74 -0.01
C GLY A 729 8.44 23.72 -0.99
N ALA A 730 7.70 23.18 -1.94
CA ALA A 730 6.87 23.95 -2.86
C ALA A 730 5.55 23.25 -3.14
N LEU A 731 4.50 24.06 -3.35
CA LEU A 731 3.17 23.66 -3.77
C LEU A 731 2.91 24.20 -5.18
N GLN A 732 2.70 23.30 -6.14
CA GLN A 732 2.37 23.66 -7.51
C GLN A 732 0.88 23.40 -7.81
N VAL A 733 0.22 24.42 -8.33
CA VAL A 733 -1.19 24.44 -8.75
C VAL A 733 -1.25 24.52 -10.27
N ARG A 734 -2.09 23.68 -10.88
CA ARG A 734 -2.24 23.59 -12.34
C ARG A 734 -3.71 23.37 -12.70
N ASP A 735 -4.44 24.44 -12.99
CA ASP A 735 -5.67 24.49 -13.83
C ASP A 735 -6.49 23.19 -13.89
N GLY A 736 -7.37 22.99 -12.91
CA GLY A 736 -8.29 21.86 -12.83
C GLY A 736 -7.67 20.54 -12.35
N ALA A 737 -6.34 20.47 -12.20
CA ALA A 737 -5.64 19.30 -11.68
C ALA A 737 -5.37 19.41 -10.16
N ALA A 738 -5.26 18.24 -9.52
CA ALA A 738 -4.89 18.13 -8.12
C ALA A 738 -3.51 18.79 -7.86
N PRO A 739 -3.40 19.70 -6.88
CA PRO A 739 -2.12 20.32 -6.53
C PRO A 739 -1.04 19.31 -6.17
N ARG A 740 0.22 19.69 -6.41
CA ARG A 740 1.38 18.83 -6.17
C ARG A 740 2.37 19.55 -5.26
N ALA A 741 2.48 19.06 -4.03
CA ALA A 741 3.60 19.38 -3.17
C ALA A 741 4.85 18.54 -3.49
N ALA A 742 6.02 19.13 -3.30
CA ALA A 742 7.34 18.52 -3.37
C ALA A 742 8.29 19.17 -2.34
N GLY A 743 9.35 18.46 -1.94
CA GLY A 743 10.38 18.99 -1.02
C GLY A 743 11.36 19.99 -1.68
N SER A 744 11.44 19.99 -3.00
CA SER A 744 12.17 20.96 -3.82
C SER A 744 11.20 21.71 -4.74
N PRO A 745 11.51 22.94 -5.19
CA PRO A 745 10.71 23.61 -6.21
C PRO A 745 10.76 22.82 -7.53
N PRO A 746 9.66 22.77 -8.30
CA PRO A 746 9.67 22.21 -9.64
C PRO A 746 10.44 23.13 -10.61
N GLU A 747 10.88 22.57 -11.74
CA GLU A 747 11.46 23.36 -12.84
C GLU A 747 10.41 24.35 -13.39
N GLY A 748 10.63 25.64 -13.13
CA GLY A 748 9.75 26.73 -13.55
C GLY A 748 9.82 27.95 -12.61
N PRO A 749 9.24 29.09 -12.99
CA PRO A 749 9.17 30.27 -12.14
C PRO A 749 8.25 30.03 -10.93
N VAL A 750 8.71 30.47 -9.76
CA VAL A 750 7.94 30.50 -8.51
C VAL A 750 7.30 31.88 -8.37
N GLN A 751 5.97 31.96 -8.47
CA GLN A 751 5.21 33.21 -8.43
C GLN A 751 5.21 33.83 -7.02
N THR A 752 5.21 33.00 -5.98
CA THR A 752 5.19 33.45 -4.58
C THR A 752 6.16 32.65 -3.74
N THR A 753 6.98 33.33 -2.92
CA THR A 753 7.78 32.69 -1.88
C THR A 753 7.30 33.18 -0.51
N ILE A 754 6.80 32.25 0.30
CA ILE A 754 6.57 32.47 1.74
C ILE A 754 7.92 32.31 2.43
N VAL A 755 8.39 33.36 3.10
CA VAL A 755 9.59 33.36 3.92
C VAL A 755 9.15 33.46 5.38
N CYS A 756 9.41 32.41 6.14
CA CYS A 756 9.19 32.34 7.58
C CYS A 756 10.03 31.19 8.18
N PRO A 757 10.22 31.14 9.51
CA PRO A 757 10.71 29.93 10.18
C PRO A 757 9.80 28.72 9.86
N LYS A 758 10.40 27.55 9.66
CA LYS A 758 9.71 26.30 9.33
C LYS A 758 8.57 25.96 10.30
N ASP A 759 8.75 26.32 11.57
CA ASP A 759 7.85 26.04 12.68
C ASP A 759 6.67 27.02 12.75
N GLU A 760 6.72 28.14 12.03
CA GLU A 760 5.67 29.15 11.93
C GLU A 760 4.75 28.94 10.72
N LEU A 761 5.17 28.20 9.69
CA LEU A 761 4.40 27.99 8.45
C LEU A 761 2.98 27.42 8.69
N LEU A 762 2.80 26.60 9.73
CA LEU A 762 1.48 26.07 10.08
C LEU A 762 0.50 27.17 10.52
N ALA A 763 0.99 28.16 11.27
CA ALA A 763 0.23 29.34 11.69
C ALA A 763 -0.07 30.25 10.50
N VAL A 764 0.93 30.50 9.66
CA VAL A 764 0.81 31.29 8.41
C VAL A 764 -0.30 30.71 7.52
N LEU A 765 -0.38 29.39 7.39
CA LEU A 765 -1.41 28.70 6.60
C LEU A 765 -2.75 28.53 7.33
N ALA A 766 -2.80 28.72 8.65
CA ALA A 766 -4.03 28.93 9.41
C ALA A 766 -4.58 30.36 9.27
N GLY A 767 -3.82 31.28 8.66
CA GLY A 767 -4.19 32.70 8.49
C GLY A 767 -3.64 33.62 9.59
N GLU A 768 -2.85 33.10 10.53
CA GLU A 768 -2.15 33.91 11.52
C GLU A 768 -0.99 34.70 10.87
N ARG A 769 -0.62 35.83 11.48
CA ARG A 769 0.46 36.71 11.00
C ARG A 769 1.60 36.76 12.02
N PRO A 770 2.51 35.78 12.04
CA PRO A 770 3.67 35.81 12.93
C PRO A 770 4.65 36.91 12.50
N GLN A 771 5.46 37.40 13.45
CA GLN A 771 6.32 38.59 13.28
C GLN A 771 7.39 38.45 12.20
N ARG A 772 7.67 37.23 11.72
CA ARG A 772 8.73 36.91 10.75
C ARG A 772 8.19 36.46 9.39
N LEU A 773 6.89 36.67 9.13
CA LEU A 773 6.27 36.40 7.83
C LEU A 773 6.61 37.50 6.82
N GLU A 774 7.38 37.15 5.79
CA GLU A 774 7.55 37.94 4.58
C GLU A 774 7.01 37.14 3.37
N VAL A 775 6.23 37.78 2.50
CA VAL A 775 5.69 37.15 1.28
C VAL A 775 6.26 37.87 0.05
N ARG A 776 7.20 37.22 -0.63
CA ARG A 776 7.88 37.76 -1.83
C ARG A 776 7.16 37.30 -3.10
N GLY A 777 7.06 38.18 -4.09
CA GLY A 777 6.39 37.92 -5.38
C GLY A 777 4.90 38.27 -5.36
N GLU A 778 4.11 37.54 -6.14
CA GLU A 778 2.67 37.79 -6.26
C GLU A 778 1.91 37.42 -4.98
N GLN A 779 1.05 38.32 -4.49
CA GLN A 779 0.24 38.07 -3.29
C GLN A 779 -1.05 37.26 -3.57
N ARG A 780 -1.62 37.36 -4.78
CA ARG A 780 -2.87 36.67 -5.17
C ARG A 780 -2.82 35.14 -4.97
N PRO A 781 -1.76 34.41 -5.39
CA PRO A 781 -1.67 32.97 -5.15
C PRO A 781 -1.76 32.58 -3.67
N PHE A 782 -1.13 33.36 -2.78
CA PHE A 782 -1.18 33.11 -1.34
C PHE A 782 -2.57 33.40 -0.75
N ALA A 783 -3.22 34.49 -1.15
CA ALA A 783 -4.59 34.79 -0.74
C ALA A 783 -5.59 33.70 -1.19
N LEU A 784 -5.46 33.19 -2.42
CA LEU A 784 -6.25 32.05 -2.91
C LEU A 784 -5.98 30.78 -2.12
N LEU A 785 -4.72 30.50 -1.77
CA LEU A 785 -4.34 29.34 -0.96
C LEU A 785 -5.04 29.35 0.41
N LEU A 786 -4.99 30.48 1.11
CA LEU A 786 -5.67 30.65 2.41
C LEU A 786 -7.19 30.51 2.28
N ALA A 787 -7.79 31.07 1.23
CA ALA A 787 -9.22 30.94 0.97
C ALA A 787 -9.64 29.47 0.72
N TRP A 788 -8.85 28.69 -0.01
CA TRP A 788 -9.10 27.25 -0.21
C TRP A 788 -8.90 26.44 1.07
N ILE A 789 -7.89 26.74 1.89
CA ILE A 789 -7.69 26.09 3.19
C ILE A 789 -8.89 26.33 4.11
N LYS A 790 -9.31 27.60 4.27
CA LYS A 790 -10.49 27.99 5.06
C LYS A 790 -11.74 27.24 4.57
N ARG A 791 -11.96 27.17 3.26
CA ARG A 791 -13.08 26.43 2.64
C ARG A 791 -13.05 24.93 2.95
N ALA A 792 -11.89 24.30 2.88
CA ALA A 792 -11.72 22.87 3.17
C ALA A 792 -11.94 22.53 4.66
N GLN A 793 -11.73 23.49 5.56
CA GLN A 793 -12.01 23.35 6.99
C GLN A 793 -13.48 23.62 7.32
N SER A 794 -14.10 24.64 6.71
CA SER A 794 -15.51 24.99 6.96
C SER A 794 -16.50 23.91 6.48
N GLY A 795 -16.20 23.25 5.34
CA GLY A 795 -16.82 21.99 4.95
C GLY A 795 -17.76 22.02 3.75
#